data_AF-A0A9Q9ZWZ8-F1
#
_entry.id   AF-A0A9Q9ZWZ8-F1
#
_cell.length_a   1.000
_cell.length_b   1.000
_cell.length_c   1.000
_cell.angle_alpha   90.00
_cell.angle_beta   90.00
_cell.angle_gamma   90.00
#
_symmetry.space_group_name_H-M   'P 1'
#
loop_
_entity.id
_entity.type
_entity.pdbx_description
1 polymer ?
#
loop_
_entity_poly.entity_id
_entity_poly.type
_entity_poly.pdbx_seq_one_letter_code
_entity_poly.pdbx_strand_id
1 'polypeptide(L)'
;MLANCHFDSVANSPGASDDAVGCSVMLEVLHSLANLSTPLKHGVIFLFNGAEETILQASHGFITQHPWARQVRAFVNLEAAGVGGKELVFQTGPENPWLVQAYARAAVHPFATVVGQEIFQSGLIPSDTDFRIFRDFGNIPGIDLAFIENGFIYHTKYDTPGRIHTDSIQRAGDNILSVLKHLVMSDELADSSQYRHGNMVFFDLLGLTMLVYPAHVGTVINYIVAVAAVIYLSGKCLLTSCAGCVSGRHVICAAGRYMRDLVCVVCVLVLSWIFSLVTLLFVAWLVTLMGRSMFWYSHIHAAVFLYGSAAVCILLLIHTLVKNRCYRCVCVVQRAGRVDLAELFFDGSLLLWCFVLFFFTHRGWCSAYVPMMMVLFPLISKLLLTKLFRARGASLQYSVLYLMGLVVPYVYIMFLIRVIFEVFTPILGRSKDEIPPDIIMASLVTVATVILSSYIIHFIYLSRGTKRVLAVLGSVFMLMFVLVSCGLFFPYSADPSSPRPKRVFVQHITRSFHTLNGSLQSSDSGLCINDLDYTGMQHITPHIPQINDSISTHCQDWLPYYGYTRKSWYLPAPEVSPKAPLEVQLLSRQETQWGTVKMSFEVKGPSHMSLYLHPHAGASLSSWSFNDWNFVFYTHGLDAPVWRFWIEILPLKSSNVSPDEGLVSLAITAHYLSGSDGRSETLESFLKRFPAWVFSSSWISTYHMYTY
;
A
#
# COMPACT_ATOMS: atom_id res chain seq x y z
N MET A 1 -17.87 23.16 -0.56
CA MET A 1 -17.42 21.75 -0.78
C MET A 1 -16.41 21.75 -1.92
N LEU A 2 -15.38 20.91 -1.87
CA LEU A 2 -14.44 20.68 -2.98
C LEU A 2 -14.64 19.27 -3.54
N ALA A 3 -14.77 19.12 -4.85
CA ALA A 3 -14.64 17.86 -5.57
C ALA A 3 -13.34 17.92 -6.37
N ASN A 4 -12.45 16.97 -6.19
CA ASN A 4 -11.12 16.94 -6.79
C ASN A 4 -10.87 15.65 -7.57
N CYS A 5 -10.23 15.81 -8.73
CA CYS A 5 -9.61 14.75 -9.51
C CYS A 5 -8.41 15.37 -10.26
N HIS A 6 -7.40 14.55 -10.56
CA HIS A 6 -6.31 14.98 -11.42
C HIS A 6 -6.56 14.57 -12.88
N PHE A 7 -6.08 15.35 -13.84
CA PHE A 7 -6.26 15.07 -15.28
C PHE A 7 -4.96 14.64 -15.97
N ASP A 8 -3.80 14.81 -15.33
CA ASP A 8 -2.54 14.29 -15.85
C ASP A 8 -2.40 12.79 -15.59
N SER A 9 -1.45 12.16 -16.29
CA SER A 9 -1.14 10.72 -16.16
C SER A 9 0.35 10.53 -16.36
N VAL A 10 0.91 9.44 -15.82
CA VAL A 10 2.31 9.06 -16.09
C VAL A 10 2.63 8.93 -17.58
N ALA A 11 3.90 9.15 -17.92
CA ALA A 11 4.41 9.05 -19.29
C ALA A 11 4.09 7.69 -19.94
N ASN A 12 3.55 7.74 -21.16
CA ASN A 12 3.14 6.60 -21.98
C ASN A 12 1.99 5.74 -21.43
N SER A 13 1.34 6.16 -20.35
CA SER A 13 0.03 5.65 -19.93
C SER A 13 -1.07 6.53 -20.54
N PRO A 14 -2.18 5.95 -21.04
CA PRO A 14 -3.35 6.73 -21.43
C PRO A 14 -4.11 7.35 -20.24
N GLY A 15 -3.93 6.82 -19.02
CA GLY A 15 -4.54 7.37 -17.80
C GLY A 15 -6.06 7.26 -17.77
N ALA A 16 -6.62 6.18 -18.33
CA ALA A 16 -8.06 6.05 -18.46
C ALA A 16 -8.72 5.92 -17.08
N SER A 17 -8.17 5.07 -16.20
CA SER A 17 -8.64 4.94 -14.84
C SER A 17 -7.95 5.92 -13.90
N ASP A 18 -6.71 6.32 -14.20
CA ASP A 18 -5.91 7.24 -13.38
C ASP A 18 -5.52 8.49 -14.21
N ASP A 19 -6.34 9.55 -14.24
CA ASP A 19 -7.68 9.64 -13.64
C ASP A 19 -8.73 10.29 -14.57
N ALA A 20 -8.69 9.90 -15.86
CA ALA A 20 -9.68 10.39 -16.83
C ALA A 20 -11.13 9.99 -16.47
N VAL A 21 -11.32 8.84 -15.81
CA VAL A 21 -12.64 8.40 -15.33
C VAL A 21 -13.15 9.27 -14.19
N GLY A 22 -12.32 9.63 -13.21
CA GLY A 22 -12.69 10.57 -12.14
C GLY A 22 -13.08 11.93 -12.69
N CYS A 23 -12.30 12.43 -13.66
CA CYS A 23 -12.64 13.63 -14.42
C CYS A 23 -14.01 13.53 -15.12
N SER A 24 -14.27 12.41 -15.80
CA SER A 24 -15.53 12.19 -16.54
C SER A 24 -16.74 12.14 -15.60
N VAL A 25 -16.60 11.45 -14.46
CA VAL A 25 -17.61 11.40 -13.41
C VAL A 25 -17.87 12.79 -12.83
N MET A 26 -16.83 13.56 -12.53
CA MET A 26 -16.98 14.92 -12.01
C MET A 26 -17.68 15.87 -12.99
N LEU A 27 -17.42 15.75 -14.29
CA LEU A 27 -18.11 16.55 -15.31
C LEU A 27 -19.61 16.22 -15.37
N GLU A 28 -19.98 14.94 -15.31
CA GLU A 28 -21.39 14.52 -15.30
C GLU A 28 -22.10 14.93 -14.00
N VAL A 29 -21.41 14.83 -12.86
CA VAL A 29 -21.94 15.29 -11.57
C VAL A 29 -22.12 16.81 -11.56
N LEU A 30 -21.18 17.58 -12.12
CA LEU A 30 -21.32 19.02 -12.31
C LEU A 30 -22.55 19.34 -13.16
N HIS A 31 -22.72 18.68 -14.30
CA HIS A 31 -23.89 18.82 -15.17
C HIS A 31 -25.20 18.53 -14.42
N SER A 32 -25.24 17.42 -13.68
CA SER A 32 -26.40 17.00 -12.89
C SER A 32 -26.73 17.99 -11.77
N LEU A 33 -25.74 18.50 -11.03
CA LEU A 33 -25.96 19.48 -9.95
C LEU A 33 -26.40 20.84 -10.49
N ALA A 34 -25.84 21.28 -11.62
CA ALA A 34 -26.20 22.55 -12.25
C ALA A 34 -27.65 22.57 -12.78
N ASN A 35 -28.19 21.41 -13.15
CA ASN A 35 -29.55 21.25 -13.63
C ASN A 35 -30.58 20.90 -12.54
N LEU A 36 -30.19 20.96 -11.26
CA LEU A 36 -31.13 20.77 -10.16
C LEU A 36 -32.15 21.91 -10.11
N SER A 37 -33.43 21.55 -9.93
CA SER A 37 -34.50 22.53 -9.68
C SER A 37 -34.43 23.16 -8.29
N THR A 38 -33.78 22.49 -7.34
CA THR A 38 -33.60 22.97 -5.96
C THR A 38 -32.27 23.70 -5.83
N PRO A 39 -32.25 24.95 -5.30
CA PRO A 39 -31.00 25.67 -5.08
C PRO A 39 -30.14 24.96 -4.02
N LEU A 40 -28.82 24.93 -4.26
CA LEU A 40 -27.84 24.40 -3.30
C LEU A 40 -27.66 25.38 -2.14
N LYS A 41 -27.58 24.87 -0.89
CA LYS A 41 -27.26 25.72 0.28
C LYS A 41 -25.79 26.15 0.29
N HIS A 42 -24.89 25.29 -0.16
CA HIS A 42 -23.46 25.54 -0.22
C HIS A 42 -22.91 25.33 -1.64
N GLY A 43 -21.91 26.13 -2.01
CA GLY A 43 -21.23 26.00 -3.30
C GLY A 43 -20.33 24.76 -3.36
N VAL A 44 -20.17 24.25 -4.58
CA VAL A 44 -19.19 23.20 -4.93
C VAL A 44 -18.12 23.81 -5.83
N ILE A 45 -16.86 23.61 -5.48
CA ILE A 45 -15.72 23.85 -6.36
C ILE A 45 -15.36 22.51 -6.99
N PHE A 46 -15.39 22.43 -8.32
CA PHE A 46 -14.86 21.29 -9.06
C PHE A 46 -13.44 21.64 -9.49
N LEU A 47 -12.46 20.96 -8.92
CA LEU A 47 -11.04 21.14 -9.18
C LEU A 47 -10.53 20.00 -10.05
N PHE A 48 -10.34 20.29 -11.33
CA PHE A 48 -9.61 19.46 -12.27
C PHE A 48 -8.18 19.97 -12.28
N ASN A 49 -7.28 19.28 -11.57
CA ASN A 49 -5.90 19.74 -11.45
C ASN A 49 -4.95 18.82 -12.24
N GLY A 50 -3.72 19.27 -12.48
CA GLY A 50 -2.70 18.46 -13.14
C GLY A 50 -1.46 18.34 -12.26
N ALA A 51 -0.40 17.76 -12.79
CA ALA A 51 0.86 17.60 -12.06
C ALA A 51 0.72 16.80 -10.73
N GLU A 52 -0.30 15.95 -10.59
CA GLU A 52 -0.43 14.97 -9.51
C GLU A 52 0.71 13.97 -9.60
N GLU A 53 0.92 13.44 -10.82
CA GLU A 53 1.90 12.40 -11.15
C GLU A 53 3.35 12.91 -11.06
N THR A 54 3.47 14.22 -10.82
CA THR A 54 4.70 14.92 -10.53
C THR A 54 4.72 15.46 -9.10
N ILE A 55 4.28 14.64 -8.15
CA ILE A 55 4.31 14.93 -6.71
C ILE A 55 3.32 16.04 -6.32
N LEU A 56 2.06 15.89 -6.76
CA LEU A 56 0.90 16.61 -6.21
C LEU A 56 1.03 18.15 -6.27
N GLN A 57 1.71 18.66 -7.31
CA GLN A 57 2.14 20.06 -7.32
C GLN A 57 0.95 21.03 -7.48
N ALA A 58 -0.04 20.73 -8.33
CA ALA A 58 -1.14 21.66 -8.55
C ALA A 58 -2.15 21.70 -7.42
N SER A 59 -2.45 20.58 -6.76
CA SER A 59 -3.28 20.58 -5.54
C SER A 59 -2.61 21.39 -4.43
N HIS A 60 -1.27 21.33 -4.32
CA HIS A 60 -0.51 22.15 -3.39
C HIS A 60 -0.59 23.64 -3.77
N GLY A 61 -0.43 23.97 -5.05
CA GLY A 61 -0.62 25.32 -5.56
C GLY A 61 -2.02 25.87 -5.27
N PHE A 62 -3.06 25.08 -5.52
CA PHE A 62 -4.44 25.46 -5.22
C PHE A 62 -4.63 25.76 -3.74
N ILE A 63 -4.26 24.82 -2.86
CA ILE A 63 -4.60 24.95 -1.44
C ILE A 63 -3.82 26.06 -0.74
N THR A 64 -2.59 26.32 -1.17
CA THR A 64 -1.73 27.33 -0.53
C THR A 64 -1.90 28.73 -1.12
N GLN A 65 -2.28 28.86 -2.39
CA GLN A 65 -2.24 30.15 -3.09
C GLN A 65 -3.61 30.61 -3.62
N HIS A 66 -4.52 29.70 -3.96
CA HIS A 66 -5.76 30.09 -4.64
C HIS A 66 -6.77 30.75 -3.67
N PRO A 67 -7.38 31.90 -4.02
CA PRO A 67 -8.32 32.60 -3.12
C PRO A 67 -9.52 31.75 -2.67
N TRP A 68 -10.00 30.84 -3.53
CA TRP A 68 -11.13 29.95 -3.20
C TRP A 68 -10.78 28.86 -2.18
N ALA A 69 -9.51 28.52 -1.99
CA ALA A 69 -9.11 27.49 -1.03
C ALA A 69 -9.62 27.82 0.39
N ARG A 70 -9.66 29.10 0.76
CA ARG A 70 -10.17 29.59 2.06
C ARG A 70 -11.66 29.32 2.29
N GLN A 71 -12.42 29.09 1.22
CA GLN A 71 -13.86 28.79 1.27
C GLN A 71 -14.14 27.29 1.38
N VAL A 72 -13.14 26.44 1.19
CA VAL A 72 -13.31 24.99 1.30
C VAL A 72 -13.48 24.61 2.78
N ARG A 73 -14.43 23.69 3.04
CA ARG A 73 -14.78 23.20 4.38
C ARG A 73 -14.68 21.68 4.51
N ALA A 74 -14.84 20.97 3.39
CA ALA A 74 -14.59 19.56 3.22
C ALA A 74 -14.33 19.27 1.74
N PHE A 75 -13.73 18.12 1.43
CA PHE A 75 -13.49 17.67 0.07
C PHE A 75 -13.82 16.19 -0.17
N VAL A 76 -14.05 15.84 -1.44
CA VAL A 76 -14.08 14.47 -1.96
C VAL A 76 -13.01 14.39 -3.04
N ASN A 77 -12.11 13.41 -2.92
CA ASN A 77 -11.04 13.13 -3.85
C ASN A 77 -11.33 11.83 -4.60
N LEU A 78 -11.15 11.84 -5.92
CA LEU A 78 -11.30 10.69 -6.80
C LEU A 78 -9.92 10.29 -7.30
N GLU A 79 -9.62 8.99 -7.20
CA GLU A 79 -8.32 8.41 -7.53
C GLU A 79 -8.48 7.01 -8.13
N ALA A 80 -7.37 6.45 -8.60
CA ALA A 80 -7.28 5.03 -8.88
C ALA A 80 -5.98 4.39 -8.41
N ALA A 81 -6.05 3.10 -8.14
CA ALA A 81 -4.91 2.19 -8.00
C ALA A 81 -5.16 0.88 -8.79
N GLY A 82 -6.15 0.91 -9.68
CA GLY A 82 -6.78 -0.19 -10.41
C GLY A 82 -7.63 0.36 -11.55
N VAL A 83 -8.47 -0.47 -12.18
CA VAL A 83 -9.21 -0.10 -13.40
C VAL A 83 -10.72 -0.27 -13.29
N GLY A 84 -11.24 -0.10 -12.08
CA GLY A 84 -12.67 -0.09 -11.80
C GLY A 84 -13.04 -0.92 -10.56
N GLY A 85 -14.19 -1.56 -10.66
CA GLY A 85 -14.81 -2.26 -9.55
C GLY A 85 -15.56 -1.29 -8.63
N LYS A 86 -15.61 -1.62 -7.34
CA LYS A 86 -16.13 -0.71 -6.32
C LYS A 86 -15.04 0.27 -5.89
N GLU A 87 -15.38 1.55 -5.90
CA GLU A 87 -14.62 2.68 -5.35
C GLU A 87 -14.48 2.44 -3.85
N LEU A 88 -13.27 2.14 -3.39
CA LEU A 88 -13.01 1.94 -1.98
C LEU A 88 -12.78 3.30 -1.33
N VAL A 89 -13.58 3.67 -0.33
CA VAL A 89 -13.18 4.73 0.61
C VAL A 89 -12.09 4.15 1.51
N PHE A 90 -10.87 4.59 1.28
CA PHE A 90 -9.69 4.13 2.02
C PHE A 90 -9.10 5.22 2.92
N GLN A 91 -9.48 6.50 2.81
CA GLN A 91 -9.12 7.51 3.79
C GLN A 91 -10.27 8.47 4.08
N THR A 92 -10.40 8.84 5.34
CA THR A 92 -11.28 9.91 5.79
C THR A 92 -10.62 10.73 6.89
N GLY A 93 -11.07 11.97 7.05
CA GLY A 93 -10.65 12.84 8.15
C GLY A 93 -9.64 13.91 7.74
N PRO A 94 -8.81 14.40 8.68
CA PRO A 94 -8.67 13.96 10.07
C PRO A 94 -9.84 14.43 10.95
N GLU A 95 -10.18 13.67 12.00
CA GLU A 95 -11.13 14.05 13.08
C GLU A 95 -12.55 14.47 12.67
N ASN A 96 -13.04 14.05 11.50
CA ASN A 96 -14.35 14.47 10.98
C ASN A 96 -15.29 13.27 10.80
N PRO A 97 -15.84 12.72 11.91
CA PRO A 97 -16.70 11.53 11.89
C PRO A 97 -17.97 11.71 11.07
N TRP A 98 -18.44 12.95 10.93
CA TRP A 98 -19.63 13.31 10.19
C TRP A 98 -19.50 13.02 8.69
N LEU A 99 -18.31 13.10 8.09
CA LEU A 99 -18.09 12.76 6.67
C LEU A 99 -18.34 11.29 6.38
N VAL A 100 -17.85 10.41 7.26
CA VAL A 100 -18.08 8.95 7.17
C VAL A 100 -19.57 8.65 7.30
N GLN A 101 -20.27 9.34 8.21
CA GLN A 101 -21.71 9.17 8.38
C GLN A 101 -22.50 9.70 7.19
N ALA A 102 -22.11 10.85 6.64
CA ALA A 102 -22.69 11.43 5.44
C ALA A 102 -22.52 10.46 4.26
N TYR A 103 -21.33 9.90 4.06
CA TYR A 103 -21.08 8.88 3.04
C TYR A 103 -21.97 7.65 3.25
N ALA A 104 -22.02 7.09 4.46
CA ALA A 104 -22.83 5.91 4.74
C ALA A 104 -24.35 6.12 4.58
N ARG A 105 -24.83 7.36 4.76
CA ARG A 105 -26.24 7.74 4.56
C ARG A 105 -26.57 8.03 3.10
N ALA A 106 -25.65 8.65 2.38
CA ALA A 106 -25.92 9.23 1.06
C ALA A 106 -25.42 8.38 -0.10
N ALA A 107 -24.34 7.62 0.05
CA ALA A 107 -23.82 6.78 -1.01
C ALA A 107 -24.87 5.73 -1.39
N VAL A 108 -25.22 5.67 -2.68
CA VAL A 108 -26.17 4.70 -3.24
C VAL A 108 -25.61 3.28 -3.14
N HIS A 109 -24.29 3.19 -3.20
CA HIS A 109 -23.51 1.99 -3.39
C HIS A 109 -22.26 2.06 -2.50
N PRO A 110 -22.38 2.11 -1.17
CA PRO A 110 -21.24 2.36 -0.29
C PRO A 110 -20.21 1.22 -0.37
N PHE A 111 -18.92 1.58 -0.32
CA PHE A 111 -17.84 0.62 -0.14
C PHE A 111 -16.65 1.29 0.58
N ALA A 112 -16.39 0.87 1.81
CA ALA A 112 -15.43 1.53 2.69
C ALA A 112 -14.85 0.53 3.69
N THR A 113 -13.59 0.74 4.11
CA THR A 113 -13.03 -0.03 5.22
C THR A 113 -12.01 0.76 6.03
N VAL A 114 -12.22 0.82 7.35
CA VAL A 114 -11.25 1.44 8.27
C VAL A 114 -9.93 0.66 8.34
N VAL A 115 -9.93 -0.64 8.00
CA VAL A 115 -8.68 -1.41 7.86
C VAL A 115 -7.83 -0.85 6.73
N GLY A 116 -8.45 -0.50 5.59
CA GLY A 116 -7.76 0.15 4.48
C GLY A 116 -7.16 1.50 4.91
N GLN A 117 -7.91 2.29 5.68
CA GLN A 117 -7.45 3.56 6.24
C GLN A 117 -6.23 3.41 7.16
N GLU A 118 -6.27 2.51 8.12
CA GLU A 118 -5.14 2.31 9.03
C GLU A 118 -3.90 1.77 8.30
N ILE A 119 -4.07 0.91 7.30
CA ILE A 119 -2.96 0.41 6.48
C ILE A 119 -2.35 1.55 5.65
N PHE A 120 -3.16 2.35 4.96
CA PHE A 120 -2.66 3.44 4.12
C PHE A 120 -1.97 4.51 4.98
N GLN A 121 -2.59 4.92 6.10
CA GLN A 121 -2.03 5.91 7.03
C GLN A 121 -0.78 5.43 7.78
N SER A 122 -0.53 4.11 7.83
CA SER A 122 0.70 3.57 8.42
C SER A 122 1.96 3.79 7.56
N GLY A 123 1.79 4.17 6.29
CA GLY A 123 2.89 4.30 5.32
C GLY A 123 3.39 2.97 4.74
N LEU A 124 2.68 1.85 5.01
CA LEU A 124 3.00 0.55 4.43
C LEU A 124 2.72 0.48 2.92
N ILE A 125 1.82 1.33 2.43
CA ILE A 125 1.55 1.49 1.00
C ILE A 125 2.35 2.74 0.55
N PRO A 126 3.35 2.60 -0.34
CA PRO A 126 4.14 3.72 -0.83
C PRO A 126 3.36 4.46 -1.94
N SER A 127 2.22 5.03 -1.57
CA SER A 127 1.35 5.83 -2.44
C SER A 127 0.94 7.10 -1.71
N ASP A 128 0.67 8.14 -2.47
CA ASP A 128 0.20 9.43 -2.00
C ASP A 128 -0.90 9.91 -2.95
N THR A 129 -1.72 10.86 -2.51
CA THR A 129 -2.82 11.42 -3.30
C THR A 129 -3.01 12.88 -2.91
N ASP A 130 -3.78 13.63 -3.69
CA ASP A 130 -4.14 15.01 -3.37
C ASP A 130 -4.83 15.17 -2.01
N PHE A 131 -5.45 14.10 -1.49
CA PHE A 131 -6.01 14.05 -0.15
C PHE A 131 -5.00 14.50 0.90
N ARG A 132 -3.75 14.04 0.82
CA ARG A 132 -2.71 14.44 1.77
C ARG A 132 -2.45 15.93 1.70
N ILE A 133 -2.41 16.49 0.51
CA ILE A 133 -2.11 17.91 0.33
C ILE A 133 -3.18 18.79 0.95
N PHE A 134 -4.45 18.49 0.69
CA PHE A 134 -5.56 19.23 1.30
C PHE A 134 -5.63 19.05 2.82
N ARG A 135 -5.27 17.87 3.32
CA ARG A 135 -5.16 17.60 4.76
C ARG A 135 -4.02 18.39 5.41
N ASP A 136 -2.80 18.21 4.93
CA ASP A 136 -1.58 18.64 5.62
C ASP A 136 -1.33 20.14 5.44
N PHE A 137 -1.62 20.70 4.26
CA PHE A 137 -1.41 22.12 3.95
C PHE A 137 -2.69 22.96 4.07
N GLY A 138 -3.86 22.35 3.90
CA GLY A 138 -5.16 23.02 4.04
C GLY A 138 -5.84 22.85 5.39
N ASN A 139 -5.50 21.81 6.16
CA ASN A 139 -6.25 21.38 7.35
C ASN A 139 -7.75 21.17 7.07
N ILE A 140 -8.06 20.69 5.87
CA ILE A 140 -9.43 20.41 5.43
C ILE A 140 -9.69 18.92 5.55
N PRO A 141 -10.84 18.50 6.09
CA PRO A 141 -11.20 17.09 6.11
C PRO A 141 -11.80 16.64 4.77
N GLY A 142 -11.57 15.38 4.41
CA GLY A 142 -12.14 14.85 3.18
C GLY A 142 -12.45 13.36 3.21
N ILE A 143 -12.90 12.87 2.05
CA ILE A 143 -13.10 11.46 1.73
C ILE A 143 -12.23 11.18 0.51
N ASP A 144 -11.35 10.17 0.61
CA ASP A 144 -10.55 9.68 -0.51
C ASP A 144 -11.12 8.35 -1.02
N LEU A 145 -11.38 8.27 -2.32
CA LEU A 145 -11.96 7.10 -2.98
C LEU A 145 -11.08 6.66 -4.14
N ALA A 146 -10.77 5.37 -4.20
CA ALA A 146 -10.02 4.81 -5.32
C ALA A 146 -10.67 3.57 -5.92
N PHE A 147 -10.58 3.44 -7.24
CA PHE A 147 -10.73 2.14 -7.89
C PHE A 147 -9.53 1.25 -7.56
N ILE A 148 -9.76 0.03 -7.06
CA ILE A 148 -8.68 -0.87 -6.61
C ILE A 148 -8.61 -2.19 -7.37
N GLU A 149 -9.62 -2.54 -8.16
CA GLU A 149 -9.64 -3.84 -8.84
C GLU A 149 -8.65 -3.87 -10.01
N ASN A 150 -7.95 -5.00 -10.18
CA ASN A 150 -6.99 -5.23 -11.26
C ASN A 150 -5.88 -4.14 -11.36
N GLY A 151 -5.27 -3.78 -10.22
CA GLY A 151 -4.13 -2.85 -10.13
C GLY A 151 -2.89 -3.19 -10.96
N PHE A 152 -2.86 -4.34 -11.63
CA PHE A 152 -1.74 -4.75 -12.48
C PHE A 152 -1.53 -3.85 -13.69
N ILE A 153 -2.58 -3.20 -14.18
CA ILE A 153 -2.52 -2.36 -15.38
C ILE A 153 -2.40 -0.87 -15.09
N TYR A 154 -2.53 -0.49 -13.81
CA TYR A 154 -2.28 0.85 -13.29
C TYR A 154 -0.91 1.37 -13.73
N HIS A 155 -0.85 2.63 -14.20
CA HIS A 155 0.36 3.27 -14.74
C HIS A 155 1.01 2.47 -15.88
N THR A 156 0.20 1.98 -16.82
CA THR A 156 0.71 1.26 -18.00
C THR A 156 -0.07 1.59 -19.26
N LYS A 157 0.50 1.24 -20.43
CA LYS A 157 -0.21 1.29 -21.72
C LYS A 157 -1.56 0.56 -21.76
N TYR A 158 -1.83 -0.33 -20.81
CA TYR A 158 -3.07 -1.10 -20.75
C TYR A 158 -4.19 -0.36 -20.01
N ASP A 159 -3.88 0.72 -19.28
CA ASP A 159 -4.88 1.58 -18.65
C ASP A 159 -5.61 2.39 -19.73
N THR A 160 -6.62 1.75 -20.33
CA THR A 160 -7.33 2.22 -21.52
C THR A 160 -8.82 2.24 -21.23
N PRO A 161 -9.62 3.11 -21.88
CA PRO A 161 -11.04 3.26 -21.57
C PRO A 161 -11.82 1.94 -21.71
N GLY A 162 -11.45 1.08 -22.67
CA GLY A 162 -12.10 -0.21 -22.88
C GLY A 162 -11.87 -1.25 -21.78
N ARG A 163 -11.03 -0.97 -20.77
CA ARG A 163 -10.81 -1.84 -19.59
C ARG A 163 -11.70 -1.50 -18.42
N ILE A 164 -12.28 -0.31 -18.41
CA ILE A 164 -13.11 0.18 -17.32
C ILE A 164 -14.53 -0.28 -17.58
N HIS A 165 -15.10 -1.01 -16.64
CA HIS A 165 -16.48 -1.45 -16.75
C HIS A 165 -17.42 -0.23 -16.62
N THR A 166 -18.37 -0.09 -17.54
CA THR A 166 -19.40 0.96 -17.51
C THR A 166 -20.16 1.00 -16.19
N ASP A 167 -20.38 -0.17 -15.58
CA ASP A 167 -21.05 -0.29 -14.28
C ASP A 167 -20.22 0.35 -13.15
N SER A 168 -18.89 0.34 -13.24
CA SER A 168 -18.01 1.04 -12.29
C SER A 168 -18.15 2.55 -12.44
N ILE A 169 -18.20 3.05 -13.67
CA ILE A 169 -18.37 4.49 -13.96
C ILE A 169 -19.73 4.98 -13.46
N GLN A 170 -20.81 4.26 -13.80
CA GLN A 170 -22.16 4.62 -13.37
C GLN A 170 -22.28 4.62 -11.85
N ARG A 171 -21.75 3.59 -11.19
CA ARG A 171 -21.77 3.46 -9.74
C ARG A 171 -20.98 4.58 -9.06
N ALA A 172 -19.82 4.98 -9.59
CA ALA A 172 -19.06 6.12 -9.12
C ALA A 172 -19.90 7.39 -9.25
N GLY A 173 -20.51 7.63 -10.43
CA GLY A 173 -21.42 8.74 -10.67
C GLY A 173 -22.56 8.82 -9.65
N ASP A 174 -23.28 7.72 -9.44
CA ASP A 174 -24.40 7.63 -8.50
C ASP A 174 -23.97 7.97 -7.06
N ASN A 175 -22.83 7.39 -6.63
CA ASN A 175 -22.26 7.66 -5.32
C ASN A 175 -21.85 9.12 -5.15
N ILE A 176 -21.06 9.66 -6.08
CA ILE A 176 -20.48 11.01 -5.97
C ILE A 176 -21.56 12.08 -6.09
N LEU A 177 -22.52 11.92 -7.02
CA LEU A 177 -23.67 12.83 -7.13
C LEU A 177 -24.47 12.85 -5.82
N SER A 178 -24.83 11.68 -5.30
CA SER A 178 -25.65 11.58 -4.10
C SER A 178 -24.94 12.10 -2.85
N VAL A 179 -23.66 11.75 -2.67
CA VAL A 179 -22.83 12.21 -1.54
C VAL A 179 -22.59 13.72 -1.61
N LEU A 180 -22.19 14.27 -2.76
CA LEU A 180 -21.98 15.72 -2.89
C LEU A 180 -23.28 16.48 -2.66
N LYS A 181 -24.39 16.04 -3.27
CA LYS A 181 -25.71 16.64 -3.07
C LYS A 181 -26.13 16.63 -1.60
N HIS A 182 -25.89 15.52 -0.89
CA HIS A 182 -26.18 15.44 0.54
C HIS A 182 -25.34 16.45 1.34
N LEU A 183 -24.02 16.45 1.13
CA LEU A 183 -23.07 17.32 1.85
C LEU A 183 -23.36 18.80 1.63
N VAL A 184 -23.66 19.22 0.40
CA VAL A 184 -23.89 20.66 0.12
C VAL A 184 -25.25 21.17 0.55
N MET A 185 -26.17 20.27 0.90
CA MET A 185 -27.49 20.58 1.47
C MET A 185 -27.51 20.43 3.00
N SER A 186 -26.41 19.91 3.58
CA SER A 186 -26.26 19.61 5.00
C SER A 186 -25.81 20.86 5.76
N ASP A 187 -26.33 21.04 6.98
CA ASP A 187 -25.94 22.15 7.85
C ASP A 187 -24.58 21.86 8.51
N GLU A 188 -24.18 20.58 8.59
CA GLU A 188 -22.86 20.14 9.09
C GLU A 188 -21.69 20.69 8.26
N LEU A 189 -21.87 20.90 6.95
CA LEU A 189 -20.84 21.49 6.11
C LEU A 189 -20.58 22.97 6.44
N ALA A 190 -21.60 23.69 6.90
CA ALA A 190 -21.50 25.10 7.28
C ALA A 190 -20.60 25.29 8.52
N ASP A 191 -20.72 24.39 9.50
CA ASP A 191 -19.98 24.43 10.76
C ASP A 191 -19.26 23.09 11.05
N SER A 192 -18.42 22.67 10.12
CA SER A 192 -17.70 21.39 10.23
C SER A 192 -16.78 21.32 11.48
N SER A 193 -16.37 22.46 12.03
CA SER A 193 -15.60 22.55 13.28
C SER A 193 -16.33 21.98 14.49
N GLN A 194 -17.64 22.24 14.62
CA GLN A 194 -18.43 21.73 15.74
C GLN A 194 -18.58 20.21 15.72
N TYR A 195 -18.41 19.56 14.56
CA TYR A 195 -18.64 18.12 14.39
C TYR A 195 -17.37 17.28 14.49
N ARG A 196 -16.26 17.84 15.01
CA ARG A 196 -14.98 17.15 15.22
C ARG A 196 -15.01 16.21 16.44
N HIS A 197 -15.81 15.15 16.37
CA HIS A 197 -16.07 14.24 17.51
C HIS A 197 -15.28 12.91 17.43
N GLY A 198 -13.99 12.98 17.13
CA GLY A 198 -13.10 11.82 17.15
C GLY A 198 -13.31 10.83 16.00
N ASN A 199 -12.75 9.63 16.14
CA ASN A 199 -12.71 8.63 15.07
C ASN A 199 -14.01 7.83 14.93
N MET A 200 -14.23 7.26 13.75
CA MET A 200 -15.33 6.34 13.45
C MET A 200 -14.80 4.95 13.14
N VAL A 201 -15.51 3.93 13.61
CA VAL A 201 -15.39 2.60 13.04
C VAL A 201 -16.34 2.51 11.87
N PHE A 202 -15.81 2.14 10.71
CA PHE A 202 -16.61 1.95 9.51
C PHE A 202 -16.09 0.79 8.68
N PHE A 203 -17.01 0.00 8.14
CA PHE A 203 -16.68 -1.07 7.22
C PHE A 203 -17.91 -1.52 6.44
N ASP A 204 -17.66 -1.98 5.23
CA ASP A 204 -18.65 -2.63 4.39
C ASP A 204 -18.79 -4.13 4.74
N LEU A 205 -20.03 -4.60 4.86
CA LEU A 205 -20.39 -5.99 5.14
C LEU A 205 -20.63 -6.74 3.83
N LEU A 206 -19.58 -7.37 3.29
CA LEU A 206 -19.61 -8.22 2.09
C LEU A 206 -20.13 -7.53 0.82
N GLY A 207 -20.01 -6.21 0.73
CA GLY A 207 -20.48 -5.40 -0.38
C GLY A 207 -21.96 -5.04 -0.34
N LEU A 208 -22.66 -5.35 0.75
CA LEU A 208 -24.13 -5.23 0.85
C LEU A 208 -24.56 -3.97 1.61
N THR A 209 -23.90 -3.67 2.73
CA THR A 209 -24.27 -2.55 3.59
C THR A 209 -23.06 -2.05 4.35
N MET A 210 -22.99 -0.76 4.58
CA MET A 210 -21.95 -0.14 5.40
C MET A 210 -22.41 -0.04 6.85
N LEU A 211 -21.57 -0.49 7.78
CA LEU A 211 -21.75 -0.26 9.21
C LEU A 211 -20.85 0.89 9.65
N VAL A 212 -21.42 1.84 10.39
CA VAL A 212 -20.72 3.02 10.88
C VAL A 212 -21.15 3.32 12.31
N TYR A 213 -20.19 3.51 13.21
CA TYR A 213 -20.46 3.93 14.59
C TYR A 213 -19.24 4.65 15.20
N PRO A 214 -19.43 5.52 16.22
CA PRO A 214 -18.32 6.22 16.87
C PRO A 214 -17.31 5.27 17.51
N ALA A 215 -16.02 5.63 17.46
CA ALA A 215 -14.94 4.80 18.02
C ALA A 215 -15.15 4.51 19.51
N HIS A 216 -15.65 5.46 20.29
CA HIS A 216 -15.93 5.24 21.72
C HIS A 216 -17.01 4.17 21.96
N VAL A 217 -18.04 4.08 21.10
CA VAL A 217 -19.04 2.99 21.16
C VAL A 217 -18.36 1.66 20.84
N GLY A 218 -17.48 1.65 19.83
CA GLY A 218 -16.63 0.50 19.52
C GLY A 218 -15.79 0.04 20.69
N THR A 219 -15.11 0.97 21.36
CA THR A 219 -14.31 0.73 22.56
C THR A 219 -15.14 0.08 23.67
N VAL A 220 -16.35 0.61 23.94
CA VAL A 220 -17.26 0.03 24.94
C VAL A 220 -17.67 -1.39 24.56
N ILE A 221 -18.09 -1.63 23.30
CA ILE A 221 -18.46 -2.97 22.81
C ILE A 221 -17.26 -3.93 22.96
N ASN A 222 -16.07 -3.52 22.54
CA ASN A 222 -14.87 -4.33 22.61
C ASN A 222 -14.53 -4.72 24.06
N TYR A 223 -14.63 -3.78 25.00
CA TYR A 223 -14.40 -4.08 26.42
C TYR A 223 -15.49 -4.98 27.00
N ILE A 224 -16.76 -4.81 26.63
CA ILE A 224 -17.84 -5.73 27.06
C ILE A 224 -17.55 -7.15 26.57
N VAL A 225 -17.18 -7.30 25.29
CA VAL A 225 -16.84 -8.61 24.70
C VAL A 225 -15.61 -9.23 25.38
N ALA A 226 -14.56 -8.44 25.61
CA ALA A 226 -13.36 -8.89 26.31
C ALA A 226 -13.67 -9.31 27.76
N VAL A 227 -14.44 -8.51 28.50
CA VAL A 227 -14.87 -8.83 29.86
C VAL A 227 -15.74 -10.08 29.88
N ALA A 228 -16.66 -10.26 28.93
CA ALA A 228 -17.46 -11.48 28.82
C ALA A 228 -16.58 -12.73 28.60
N ALA A 229 -15.56 -12.64 27.75
CA ALA A 229 -14.58 -13.71 27.55
C ALA A 229 -13.79 -14.01 28.83
N VAL A 230 -13.34 -12.97 29.53
CA VAL A 230 -12.64 -13.11 30.83
C VAL A 230 -13.55 -13.76 31.87
N ILE A 231 -14.81 -13.31 32.01
CA ILE A 231 -15.79 -13.90 32.94
C ILE A 231 -16.01 -15.38 32.61
N TYR A 232 -16.15 -15.74 31.33
CA TYR A 232 -16.28 -17.14 30.91
C TYR A 232 -15.05 -17.98 31.32
N LEU A 233 -13.83 -17.48 31.07
CA LEU A 233 -12.58 -18.15 31.43
C LEU A 233 -12.38 -18.27 32.95
N SER A 234 -12.65 -17.19 33.69
CA SER A 234 -12.61 -17.15 35.16
C SER A 234 -13.65 -18.07 35.77
N GLY A 235 -14.87 -18.11 35.24
CA GLY A 235 -15.93 -19.01 35.65
C GLY A 235 -15.51 -20.48 35.51
N LYS A 236 -14.83 -20.84 34.41
CA LYS A 236 -14.24 -22.18 34.24
C LYS A 236 -13.15 -22.48 35.27
N CYS A 237 -12.28 -21.52 35.57
CA CYS A 237 -11.24 -21.65 36.60
C CYS A 237 -11.86 -21.89 37.99
N LEU A 238 -12.96 -21.21 38.31
CA LEU A 238 -13.68 -21.39 39.58
C LEU A 238 -14.43 -22.72 39.63
N LEU A 239 -15.16 -23.10 38.59
CA LEU A 239 -15.91 -24.37 38.52
C LEU A 239 -15.01 -25.61 38.62
N THR A 240 -13.83 -25.57 37.99
CA THR A 240 -12.81 -26.63 38.14
C THR A 240 -12.22 -26.70 39.56
N SER A 241 -12.33 -25.61 40.32
CA SER A 241 -11.93 -25.54 41.73
C SER A 241 -12.99 -26.06 42.69
N CYS A 242 -14.28 -26.03 42.31
CA CYS A 242 -15.40 -26.53 43.12
C CYS A 242 -15.75 -28.01 42.90
N ALA A 243 -15.46 -28.58 41.72
CA ALA A 243 -15.88 -29.92 41.32
C ALA A 243 -15.12 -31.09 42.02
N GLY A 244 -14.39 -30.85 43.12
CA GLY A 244 -13.56 -31.89 43.73
C GLY A 244 -13.25 -31.81 45.23
N CYS A 245 -13.54 -30.75 46.00
CA CYS A 245 -13.01 -30.67 47.38
C CYS A 245 -13.89 -29.93 48.40
N VAL A 246 -13.97 -30.53 49.60
CA VAL A 246 -14.63 -30.07 50.84
C VAL A 246 -13.72 -29.14 51.68
N SER A 247 -12.53 -28.75 51.18
CA SER A 247 -11.53 -27.94 51.92
C SER A 247 -10.83 -26.90 51.04
N GLY A 248 -10.72 -25.65 51.53
CA GLY A 248 -10.21 -24.48 50.80
C GLY A 248 -8.77 -24.57 50.28
N ARG A 249 -7.92 -25.44 50.86
CA ARG A 249 -6.52 -25.62 50.42
C ARG A 249 -6.41 -26.34 49.06
N HIS A 250 -7.37 -27.20 48.73
CA HIS A 250 -7.37 -27.96 47.46
C HIS A 250 -7.98 -27.17 46.29
N VAL A 251 -8.86 -26.20 46.59
CA VAL A 251 -9.48 -25.27 45.63
C VAL A 251 -8.39 -24.43 44.94
N ILE A 252 -7.46 -23.86 45.72
CA ILE A 252 -6.33 -23.07 45.21
C ILE A 252 -5.41 -23.90 44.29
N CYS A 253 -5.17 -25.16 44.64
CA CYS A 253 -4.35 -26.05 43.82
C CYS A 253 -5.02 -26.44 42.48
N ALA A 254 -6.35 -26.48 42.41
CA ALA A 254 -7.09 -26.81 41.18
C ALA A 254 -7.15 -25.63 40.19
N ALA A 255 -7.49 -24.43 40.67
CA ALA A 255 -7.41 -23.18 39.89
C ALA A 255 -6.00 -22.98 39.30
N GLY A 256 -4.96 -23.14 40.14
CA GLY A 256 -3.57 -22.98 39.72
C GLY A 256 -3.16 -23.96 38.61
N ARG A 257 -3.71 -25.19 38.60
CA ARG A 257 -3.46 -26.16 37.52
C ARG A 257 -4.11 -25.76 36.20
N TYR A 258 -5.38 -25.37 36.22
CA TYR A 258 -6.07 -24.91 35.01
C TYR A 258 -5.36 -23.69 34.39
N MET A 259 -5.01 -22.71 35.20
CA MET A 259 -4.28 -21.52 34.73
C MET A 259 -2.91 -21.86 34.15
N ARG A 260 -2.15 -22.75 34.80
CA ARG A 260 -0.88 -23.23 34.26
C ARG A 260 -1.07 -23.91 32.90
N ASP A 261 -2.06 -24.81 32.80
CA ASP A 261 -2.30 -25.56 31.57
C ASP A 261 -2.81 -24.63 30.44
N LEU A 262 -3.62 -23.63 30.76
CA LEU A 262 -4.07 -22.57 29.83
C LEU A 262 -2.89 -21.75 29.32
N VAL A 263 -1.99 -21.32 30.20
CA VAL A 263 -0.76 -20.61 29.81
C VAL A 263 0.12 -21.49 28.91
N CYS A 264 0.30 -22.77 29.25
CA CYS A 264 1.04 -23.70 28.41
C CYS A 264 0.43 -23.83 27.00
N VAL A 265 -0.89 -23.90 26.90
CA VAL A 265 -1.59 -23.97 25.61
C VAL A 265 -1.44 -22.68 24.81
N VAL A 266 -1.55 -21.51 25.43
CA VAL A 266 -1.29 -20.22 24.78
C VAL A 266 0.15 -20.16 24.27
N CYS A 267 1.13 -20.59 25.07
CA CYS A 267 2.52 -20.68 24.62
C CYS A 267 2.66 -21.60 23.40
N VAL A 268 2.00 -22.76 23.39
CA VAL A 268 2.01 -23.67 22.23
C VAL A 268 1.42 -23.01 20.98
N LEU A 269 0.30 -22.28 21.11
CA LEU A 269 -0.33 -21.56 20.01
C LEU A 269 0.60 -20.47 19.46
N VAL A 270 1.15 -19.62 20.33
CA VAL A 270 2.04 -18.53 19.92
C VAL A 270 3.32 -19.09 19.27
N LEU A 271 3.93 -20.12 19.86
CA LEU A 271 5.11 -20.76 19.31
C LEU A 271 4.81 -21.44 17.97
N SER A 272 3.62 -22.03 17.77
CA SER A 272 3.25 -22.62 16.48
C SER A 272 3.08 -21.56 15.40
N TRP A 273 2.54 -20.39 15.74
CA TRP A 273 2.41 -19.25 14.82
C TRP A 273 3.78 -18.66 14.44
N ILE A 274 4.64 -18.42 15.43
CA ILE A 274 6.01 -17.91 15.20
C ILE A 274 6.81 -18.90 14.36
N PHE A 275 6.77 -20.19 14.70
CA PHE A 275 7.51 -21.21 13.95
C PHE A 275 7.00 -21.34 12.50
N SER A 276 5.68 -21.26 12.29
CA SER A 276 5.10 -21.23 10.95
C SER A 276 5.59 -20.02 10.15
N LEU A 277 5.58 -18.83 10.75
CA LEU A 277 6.06 -17.61 10.09
C LEU A 277 7.54 -17.72 9.75
N VAL A 278 8.40 -18.03 10.71
CA VAL A 278 9.85 -18.12 10.49
C VAL A 278 10.19 -19.17 9.42
N THR A 279 9.52 -20.32 9.42
CA THR A 279 9.75 -21.35 8.41
C THR A 279 9.34 -20.87 7.02
N LEU A 280 8.21 -20.15 6.89
CA LEU A 280 7.74 -19.66 5.61
C LEU A 280 8.53 -18.47 5.08
N LEU A 281 9.04 -17.62 5.97
CA LEU A 281 10.02 -16.60 5.62
C LEU A 281 11.31 -17.22 5.09
N PHE A 282 11.76 -18.32 5.69
CA PHE A 282 12.90 -19.08 5.18
C PHE A 282 12.62 -19.69 3.79
N VAL A 283 11.43 -20.27 3.58
CA VAL A 283 11.02 -20.77 2.24
C VAL A 283 10.97 -19.64 1.22
N ALA A 284 10.41 -18.48 1.58
CA ALA A 284 10.39 -17.30 0.69
C ALA A 284 11.80 -16.82 0.34
N TRP A 285 12.69 -16.74 1.33
CA TRP A 285 14.09 -16.42 1.12
C TRP A 285 14.80 -17.40 0.20
N LEU A 286 14.54 -18.71 0.33
CA LEU A 286 15.08 -19.72 -0.60
C LEU A 286 14.57 -19.49 -2.04
N VAL A 287 13.28 -19.23 -2.22
CA VAL A 287 12.70 -18.91 -3.54
C VAL A 287 13.40 -17.69 -4.15
N THR A 288 13.65 -16.65 -3.35
CA THR A 288 14.39 -15.46 -3.77
C THR A 288 15.83 -15.80 -4.18
N LEU A 289 16.55 -16.59 -3.39
CA LEU A 289 17.92 -17.03 -3.72
C LEU A 289 18.00 -17.85 -5.01
N MET A 290 16.94 -18.60 -5.33
CA MET A 290 16.85 -19.38 -6.56
C MET A 290 16.54 -18.52 -7.80
N GLY A 291 16.42 -17.20 -7.65
CA GLY A 291 16.04 -16.29 -8.75
C GLY A 291 14.60 -16.49 -9.20
N ARG A 292 13.73 -17.03 -8.33
CA ARG A 292 12.31 -17.33 -8.59
C ARG A 292 11.37 -16.35 -7.88
N SER A 293 11.88 -15.20 -7.47
CA SER A 293 11.10 -14.12 -6.87
C SER A 293 9.91 -13.75 -7.75
N MET A 294 8.83 -13.27 -7.13
CA MET A 294 7.64 -12.76 -7.83
C MET A 294 6.83 -13.81 -8.61
N PHE A 295 7.10 -15.11 -8.48
CA PHE A 295 6.38 -16.18 -9.18
C PHE A 295 4.84 -16.12 -9.04
N TRP A 296 4.36 -15.47 -7.98
CA TRP A 296 2.95 -15.28 -7.65
C TRP A 296 2.29 -14.06 -8.31
N TYR A 297 3.04 -13.16 -8.96
CA TYR A 297 2.51 -11.91 -9.51
C TYR A 297 1.42 -12.14 -10.57
N SER A 298 1.64 -13.08 -11.49
CA SER A 298 0.59 -13.56 -12.42
C SER A 298 -0.23 -14.73 -11.86
N HIS A 299 0.24 -15.36 -10.77
CA HIS A 299 -0.26 -16.66 -10.29
C HIS A 299 -0.44 -16.67 -8.77
N ILE A 300 -1.33 -15.83 -8.25
CA ILE A 300 -1.52 -15.70 -6.79
C ILE A 300 -1.83 -17.04 -6.10
N HIS A 301 -2.54 -17.93 -6.79
CA HIS A 301 -2.83 -19.28 -6.31
C HIS A 301 -1.57 -20.10 -6.02
N ALA A 302 -0.48 -19.88 -6.75
CA ALA A 302 0.79 -20.56 -6.50
C ALA A 302 1.37 -20.19 -5.13
N ALA A 303 1.28 -18.92 -4.71
CA ALA A 303 1.67 -18.50 -3.36
C ALA A 303 0.75 -19.10 -2.29
N VAL A 304 -0.57 -19.13 -2.52
CA VAL A 304 -1.52 -19.75 -1.60
C VAL A 304 -1.24 -21.25 -1.42
N PHE A 305 -0.98 -21.98 -2.51
CA PHE A 305 -0.65 -23.40 -2.40
C PHE A 305 0.74 -23.65 -1.83
N LEU A 306 1.75 -22.85 -2.17
CA LEU A 306 3.10 -23.01 -1.60
C LEU A 306 3.10 -22.66 -0.10
N TYR A 307 2.81 -21.41 0.25
CA TYR A 307 2.92 -20.93 1.62
C TYR A 307 1.76 -21.38 2.50
N GLY A 308 0.54 -21.36 1.97
CA GLY A 308 -0.66 -21.72 2.73
C GLY A 308 -0.71 -23.21 3.08
N SER A 309 -0.39 -24.12 2.14
CA SER A 309 -0.34 -25.55 2.47
C SER A 309 0.75 -25.88 3.49
N ALA A 310 1.92 -25.23 3.39
CA ALA A 310 3.00 -25.37 4.36
C ALA A 310 2.62 -24.82 5.74
N ALA A 311 2.01 -23.62 5.82
CA ALA A 311 1.50 -23.06 7.06
C ALA A 311 0.53 -24.02 7.76
N VAL A 312 -0.49 -24.49 7.03
CA VAL A 312 -1.47 -25.44 7.59
C VAL A 312 -0.79 -26.75 7.99
N CYS A 313 0.15 -27.26 7.19
CA CYS A 313 0.89 -28.49 7.49
C CYS A 313 1.71 -28.36 8.79
N ILE A 314 2.45 -27.26 8.95
CA ILE A 314 3.28 -26.96 10.13
C ILE A 314 2.41 -26.83 11.38
N LEU A 315 1.33 -26.04 11.30
CA LEU A 315 0.37 -25.90 12.40
C LEU A 315 -0.21 -27.27 12.78
N LEU A 316 -0.72 -28.03 11.81
CA LEU A 316 -1.23 -29.38 12.05
C LEU A 316 -0.17 -30.31 12.65
N LEU A 317 1.08 -30.25 12.20
CA LEU A 317 2.17 -31.09 12.67
C LEU A 317 2.49 -30.80 14.13
N ILE A 318 2.72 -29.52 14.48
CA ILE A 318 3.01 -29.10 15.85
C ILE A 318 1.89 -29.53 16.79
N HIS A 319 0.64 -29.21 16.45
CA HIS A 319 -0.51 -29.56 17.29
C HIS A 319 -0.73 -31.09 17.37
N THR A 320 -0.39 -31.86 16.32
CA THR A 320 -0.38 -33.32 16.36
C THR A 320 0.70 -33.87 17.28
N LEU A 321 1.92 -33.31 17.25
CA LEU A 321 3.03 -33.72 18.11
C LEU A 321 2.71 -33.43 19.57
N VAL A 322 2.19 -32.23 19.87
CA VAL A 322 1.74 -31.84 21.21
C VAL A 322 0.65 -32.79 21.69
N LYS A 323 -0.38 -33.03 20.87
CA LYS A 323 -1.44 -34.00 21.14
C LYS A 323 -0.87 -35.37 21.52
N ASN A 324 0.03 -35.93 20.71
CA ASN A 324 0.63 -37.24 20.95
C ASN A 324 1.49 -37.27 22.22
N ARG A 325 2.22 -36.19 22.52
CA ARG A 325 3.02 -36.06 23.75
C ARG A 325 2.14 -35.96 24.98
N CYS A 326 1.10 -35.13 24.95
CA CYS A 326 0.12 -35.01 26.03
C CYS A 326 -0.52 -36.37 26.36
N TYR A 327 -0.92 -37.15 25.35
CA TYR A 327 -1.48 -38.50 25.58
C TYR A 327 -0.46 -39.54 26.07
N ARG A 328 0.85 -39.31 25.91
CA ARG A 328 1.92 -40.24 26.30
C ARG A 328 2.49 -39.93 27.69
N CYS A 329 2.48 -38.67 28.12
CA CYS A 329 2.87 -38.27 29.48
C CYS A 329 1.74 -38.58 30.48
N VAL A 330 1.95 -39.61 31.29
CA VAL A 330 1.01 -40.17 32.28
C VAL A 330 0.55 -39.15 33.36
N CYS A 331 1.23 -38.00 33.52
CA CYS A 331 0.99 -37.07 34.63
C CYS A 331 -0.06 -35.96 34.41
N VAL A 332 -0.55 -35.72 33.18
CA VAL A 332 -1.62 -34.72 32.91
C VAL A 332 -2.95 -35.40 32.55
N VAL A 333 -2.91 -36.63 32.04
CA VAL A 333 -4.02 -37.29 31.34
C VAL A 333 -4.74 -38.36 32.15
N GLN A 334 -4.37 -38.62 33.41
CA GLN A 334 -5.14 -39.59 34.23
C GLN A 334 -6.63 -39.22 34.42
N ARG A 335 -7.07 -38.00 34.05
CA ARG A 335 -8.50 -37.62 34.04
C ARG A 335 -9.02 -36.77 32.86
N ALA A 336 -8.17 -36.22 31.98
CA ALA A 336 -8.62 -35.34 30.90
C ALA A 336 -8.84 -36.12 29.59
N GLY A 337 -10.10 -36.23 29.16
CA GLY A 337 -10.46 -36.87 27.88
C GLY A 337 -10.05 -36.03 26.68
N ARG A 338 -10.19 -36.57 25.45
CA ARG A 338 -9.94 -35.81 24.20
C ARG A 338 -10.74 -34.52 24.12
N VAL A 339 -11.90 -34.52 24.76
CA VAL A 339 -12.84 -33.40 24.87
C VAL A 339 -12.24 -32.27 25.71
N ASP A 340 -11.67 -32.57 26.88
CA ASP A 340 -11.12 -31.56 27.79
C ASP A 340 -9.90 -30.85 27.21
N LEU A 341 -9.01 -31.60 26.54
CA LEU A 341 -7.86 -31.02 25.85
C LEU A 341 -8.31 -30.13 24.69
N ALA A 342 -9.33 -30.55 23.93
CA ALA A 342 -9.89 -29.73 22.88
C ALA A 342 -10.54 -28.45 23.44
N GLU A 343 -11.24 -28.52 24.57
CA GLU A 343 -11.76 -27.33 25.26
C GLU A 343 -10.65 -26.37 25.67
N LEU A 344 -9.54 -26.89 26.20
CA LEU A 344 -8.43 -26.05 26.62
C LEU A 344 -7.79 -25.29 25.45
N PHE A 345 -7.66 -25.92 24.27
CA PHE A 345 -7.18 -25.24 23.06
C PHE A 345 -8.17 -24.21 22.50
N PHE A 346 -9.48 -24.43 22.67
CA PHE A 346 -10.48 -23.40 22.40
C PHE A 346 -10.31 -22.21 23.37
N ASP A 347 -10.23 -22.49 24.67
CA ASP A 347 -10.10 -21.47 25.72
C ASP A 347 -8.80 -20.66 25.55
N GLY A 348 -7.70 -21.31 25.13
CA GLY A 348 -6.44 -20.66 24.79
C GLY A 348 -6.52 -19.76 23.55
N SER A 349 -7.24 -20.20 22.51
CA SER A 349 -7.47 -19.39 21.30
C SER A 349 -8.33 -18.16 21.63
N LEU A 350 -9.38 -18.34 22.46
CA LEU A 350 -10.23 -17.26 22.95
C LEU A 350 -9.42 -16.24 23.76
N LEU A 351 -8.55 -16.70 24.66
CA LEU A 351 -7.69 -15.82 25.46
C LEU A 351 -6.72 -15.01 24.58
N LEU A 352 -6.12 -15.63 23.57
CA LEU A 352 -5.20 -14.98 22.65
C LEU A 352 -5.90 -13.91 21.81
N TRP A 353 -7.07 -14.22 21.23
CA TRP A 353 -7.88 -13.23 20.52
C TRP A 353 -8.43 -12.13 21.42
N CYS A 354 -8.74 -12.44 22.69
CA CYS A 354 -9.11 -11.45 23.69
C CYS A 354 -7.94 -10.49 24.00
N PHE A 355 -6.71 -11.00 24.05
CA PHE A 355 -5.51 -10.16 24.20
C PHE A 355 -5.29 -9.27 22.98
N VAL A 356 -5.43 -9.80 21.76
CA VAL A 356 -5.35 -9.01 20.52
C VAL A 356 -6.43 -7.91 20.49
N LEU A 357 -7.67 -8.25 20.84
CA LEU A 357 -8.78 -7.31 20.95
C LEU A 357 -8.48 -6.19 21.96
N PHE A 358 -8.00 -6.56 23.15
CA PHE A 358 -7.62 -5.60 24.18
C PHE A 358 -6.49 -4.68 23.70
N PHE A 359 -5.45 -5.24 23.06
CA PHE A 359 -4.33 -4.47 22.52
C PHE A 359 -4.80 -3.46 21.47
N PHE A 360 -5.58 -3.90 20.47
CA PHE A 360 -6.09 -3.02 19.40
C PHE A 360 -6.97 -1.91 19.99
N THR A 361 -7.86 -2.26 20.92
CA THR A 361 -8.75 -1.30 21.59
C THR A 361 -7.97 -0.29 22.42
N HIS A 362 -6.94 -0.74 23.15
CA HIS A 362 -6.09 0.13 23.96
C HIS A 362 -5.24 1.08 23.11
N ARG A 363 -4.77 0.63 21.94
CA ARG A 363 -4.04 1.48 20.97
C ARG A 363 -4.96 2.46 20.24
N GLY A 364 -6.27 2.38 20.43
CA GLY A 364 -7.25 3.25 19.78
C GLY A 364 -7.51 2.91 18.31
N TRP A 365 -7.12 1.71 17.86
CA TRP A 365 -7.33 1.26 16.49
C TRP A 365 -8.80 0.92 16.26
N CYS A 366 -9.40 1.56 15.26
CA CYS A 366 -10.76 1.35 14.85
C CYS A 366 -10.95 -0.02 14.19
N SER A 367 -9.89 -0.65 13.65
CA SER A 367 -9.93 -2.04 13.17
C SER A 367 -10.13 -3.10 14.26
N ALA A 368 -10.17 -2.71 15.55
CA ALA A 368 -10.43 -3.61 16.68
C ALA A 368 -11.75 -4.41 16.57
N TYR A 369 -12.69 -4.01 15.71
CA TYR A 369 -13.90 -4.79 15.44
C TYR A 369 -13.59 -6.17 14.81
N VAL A 370 -12.48 -6.31 14.07
CA VAL A 370 -12.05 -7.59 13.47
C VAL A 370 -11.69 -8.63 14.54
N PRO A 371 -10.76 -8.37 15.49
CA PRO A 371 -10.53 -9.27 16.60
C PRO A 371 -11.74 -9.40 17.53
N MET A 372 -12.61 -8.38 17.63
CA MET A 372 -13.86 -8.47 18.39
C MET A 372 -14.78 -9.55 17.82
N MET A 373 -14.96 -9.62 16.50
CA MET A 373 -15.72 -10.69 15.85
C MET A 373 -15.11 -12.06 16.12
N MET A 374 -13.76 -12.15 16.16
CA MET A 374 -13.02 -13.36 16.52
C MET A 374 -13.10 -13.72 18.01
N VAL A 375 -13.69 -12.91 18.87
CA VAL A 375 -13.98 -13.27 20.27
C VAL A 375 -15.47 -13.55 20.44
N LEU A 376 -16.32 -12.63 19.98
CA LEU A 376 -17.77 -12.65 20.18
C LEU A 376 -18.45 -13.88 19.60
N PHE A 377 -18.26 -14.15 18.30
CA PHE A 377 -18.96 -15.24 17.61
C PHE A 377 -18.52 -16.64 18.09
N PRO A 378 -17.20 -16.93 18.24
CA PRO A 378 -16.76 -18.18 18.83
C PRO A 378 -17.26 -18.37 20.27
N LEU A 379 -17.27 -17.31 21.09
CA LEU A 379 -17.77 -17.38 22.46
C LEU A 379 -19.27 -17.68 22.51
N ILE A 380 -20.10 -16.98 21.73
CA ILE A 380 -21.54 -17.26 21.62
C ILE A 380 -21.77 -18.70 21.18
N SER A 381 -21.08 -19.13 20.12
CA SER A 381 -21.17 -20.50 19.59
C SER A 381 -20.83 -21.53 20.65
N LYS A 382 -19.76 -21.28 21.44
CA LYS A 382 -19.37 -22.15 22.54
C LYS A 382 -20.42 -22.20 23.63
N LEU A 383 -20.96 -21.07 24.07
CA LEU A 383 -21.97 -21.00 25.13
C LEU A 383 -23.24 -21.76 24.74
N LEU A 384 -23.72 -21.60 23.50
CA LEU A 384 -24.89 -22.30 22.97
C LEU A 384 -24.68 -23.82 22.86
N LEU A 385 -23.46 -24.25 22.50
CA LEU A 385 -23.17 -25.66 22.20
C LEU A 385 -22.53 -26.42 23.37
N THR A 386 -22.23 -25.77 24.50
CA THR A 386 -21.50 -26.40 25.62
C THR A 386 -22.20 -27.66 26.15
N LYS A 387 -23.54 -27.64 26.30
CA LYS A 387 -24.29 -28.81 26.79
C LYS A 387 -24.23 -29.98 25.79
N LEU A 388 -24.43 -29.69 24.50
CA LEU A 388 -24.37 -30.68 23.43
C LEU A 388 -22.97 -31.30 23.32
N PHE A 389 -21.94 -30.47 23.41
CA PHE A 389 -20.54 -30.88 23.35
C PHE A 389 -20.15 -31.79 24.53
N ARG A 390 -20.55 -31.43 25.76
CA ARG A 390 -20.29 -32.28 26.94
C ARG A 390 -21.03 -33.62 26.89
N ALA A 391 -22.24 -33.64 26.34
CA ALA A 391 -23.05 -34.85 26.27
C ALA A 391 -22.60 -35.83 25.16
N ARG A 392 -22.21 -35.31 23.98
CA ARG A 392 -21.99 -36.12 22.77
C ARG A 392 -20.58 -35.99 22.18
N GLY A 393 -19.70 -35.18 22.76
CA GLY A 393 -18.37 -34.88 22.22
C GLY A 393 -18.44 -34.26 20.82
N ALA A 394 -17.45 -34.59 19.99
CA ALA A 394 -17.31 -34.14 18.60
C ALA A 394 -18.26 -34.86 17.63
N SER A 395 -19.55 -34.88 17.94
CA SER A 395 -20.57 -35.40 17.02
C SER A 395 -20.64 -34.57 15.74
N LEU A 396 -21.11 -35.16 14.64
CA LEU A 396 -21.32 -34.44 13.37
C LEU A 396 -22.22 -33.22 13.58
N GLN A 397 -23.28 -33.37 14.37
CA GLN A 397 -24.20 -32.29 14.73
C GLN A 397 -23.48 -31.13 15.43
N TYR A 398 -22.63 -31.41 16.42
CA TYR A 398 -21.83 -30.36 17.08
C TYR A 398 -20.90 -29.66 16.10
N SER A 399 -20.16 -30.42 15.28
CA SER A 399 -19.20 -29.86 14.33
C SER A 399 -19.88 -28.92 13.33
N VAL A 400 -21.03 -29.33 12.79
CA VAL A 400 -21.81 -28.49 11.86
C VAL A 400 -22.34 -27.23 12.55
N LEU A 401 -22.94 -27.35 13.74
CA LEU A 401 -23.44 -26.19 14.48
C LEU A 401 -22.32 -25.22 14.89
N TYR A 402 -21.17 -25.75 15.31
CA TYR A 402 -20.01 -24.94 15.67
C TYR A 402 -19.46 -24.19 14.47
N LEU A 403 -19.29 -24.87 13.32
CA LEU A 403 -18.84 -24.23 12.09
C LEU A 403 -19.84 -23.18 11.59
N MET A 404 -21.16 -23.43 11.70
CA MET A 404 -22.18 -22.42 11.39
C MET A 404 -22.03 -21.17 12.25
N GLY A 405 -21.71 -21.33 13.54
CA GLY A 405 -21.44 -20.20 14.43
C GLY A 405 -20.18 -19.39 14.09
N LEU A 406 -19.24 -19.98 13.34
CA LEU A 406 -18.02 -19.32 12.85
C LEU A 406 -18.18 -18.69 11.46
N VAL A 407 -19.29 -18.95 10.74
CA VAL A 407 -19.47 -18.48 9.34
C VAL A 407 -19.32 -16.97 9.24
N VAL A 408 -19.99 -16.20 10.11
CA VAL A 408 -19.99 -14.73 10.03
C VAL A 408 -18.59 -14.13 10.12
N PRO A 409 -17.79 -14.36 11.20
CA PRO A 409 -16.44 -13.80 11.28
C PRO A 409 -15.53 -14.32 10.18
N TYR A 410 -15.65 -15.59 9.78
CA TYR A 410 -14.74 -16.19 8.80
C TYR A 410 -15.00 -15.71 7.38
N VAL A 411 -16.27 -15.65 6.94
CA VAL A 411 -16.63 -15.12 5.62
C VAL A 411 -16.22 -13.65 5.52
N TYR A 412 -16.43 -12.88 6.58
CA TYR A 412 -16.01 -11.49 6.63
C TYR A 412 -14.48 -11.32 6.56
N ILE A 413 -13.73 -12.11 7.33
CA ILE A 413 -12.26 -12.10 7.31
C ILE A 413 -11.73 -12.55 5.95
N MET A 414 -12.34 -13.57 5.32
CA MET A 414 -11.98 -13.98 3.96
C MET A 414 -12.22 -12.86 2.94
N PHE A 415 -13.30 -12.10 3.09
CA PHE A 415 -13.55 -10.91 2.28
C PHE A 415 -12.48 -9.84 2.47
N LEU A 416 -12.10 -9.51 3.72
CA LEU A 416 -11.00 -8.58 3.98
C LEU A 416 -9.66 -9.09 3.42
N ILE A 417 -9.37 -10.38 3.59
CA ILE A 417 -8.17 -11.01 3.02
C ILE A 417 -8.17 -10.84 1.49
N ARG A 418 -9.30 -11.07 0.81
CA ARG A 418 -9.41 -10.84 -0.64
C ARG A 418 -9.05 -9.41 -1.02
N VAL A 419 -9.61 -8.41 -0.31
CA VAL A 419 -9.32 -6.99 -0.57
C VAL A 419 -7.84 -6.66 -0.34
N ILE A 420 -7.23 -7.20 0.73
CA ILE A 420 -5.79 -7.05 0.98
C ILE A 420 -4.97 -7.63 -0.17
N PHE A 421 -5.28 -8.84 -0.64
CA PHE A 421 -4.55 -9.44 -1.76
C PHE A 421 -4.78 -8.70 -3.08
N GLU A 422 -5.97 -8.17 -3.34
CA GLU A 422 -6.29 -7.36 -4.52
C GLU A 422 -5.40 -6.10 -4.60
N VAL A 423 -5.17 -5.45 -3.46
CA VAL A 423 -4.34 -4.23 -3.37
C VAL A 423 -2.85 -4.54 -3.33
N PHE A 424 -2.41 -5.46 -2.46
CA PHE A 424 -0.99 -5.71 -2.24
C PHE A 424 -0.32 -6.49 -3.38
N THR A 425 -1.03 -7.38 -4.07
CA THR A 425 -0.39 -8.20 -5.13
C THR A 425 0.14 -7.32 -6.27
N PRO A 426 -0.64 -6.38 -6.84
CA PRO A 426 -0.12 -5.45 -7.84
C PRO A 426 0.94 -4.48 -7.31
N ILE A 427 0.76 -3.92 -6.11
CA ILE A 427 1.70 -2.94 -5.50
C ILE A 427 3.08 -3.58 -5.30
N LEU A 428 3.12 -4.76 -4.67
CA LEU A 428 4.38 -5.48 -4.45
C LEU A 428 5.06 -5.86 -5.76
N GLY A 429 4.28 -6.03 -6.84
CA GLY A 429 4.83 -6.32 -8.14
C GLY A 429 5.38 -5.13 -8.93
N ARG A 430 5.18 -3.92 -8.42
CA ARG A 430 5.77 -2.67 -8.93
C ARG A 430 6.57 -1.90 -7.88
N SER A 431 6.89 -2.56 -6.76
CA SER A 431 7.76 -1.99 -5.74
C SER A 431 9.20 -2.45 -5.96
N LYS A 432 10.13 -1.51 -5.84
CA LYS A 432 11.58 -1.73 -5.91
C LYS A 432 12.24 -1.74 -4.51
N ASP A 433 11.45 -2.01 -3.47
CA ASP A 433 11.95 -2.03 -2.09
C ASP A 433 13.11 -3.02 -1.91
N GLU A 434 14.00 -2.71 -0.96
CA GLU A 434 15.09 -3.62 -0.59
C GLU A 434 14.57 -4.95 0.00
N ILE A 435 13.36 -4.91 0.56
CA ILE A 435 12.71 -6.08 1.15
C ILE A 435 12.15 -6.95 0.00
N PRO A 436 12.57 -8.22 -0.10
CA PRO A 436 12.01 -9.14 -1.09
C PRO A 436 10.47 -9.22 -0.99
N PRO A 437 9.73 -9.01 -2.08
CA PRO A 437 8.27 -9.01 -2.03
C PRO A 437 7.71 -10.40 -1.69
N ASP A 438 8.45 -11.47 -1.95
CA ASP A 438 8.12 -12.83 -1.52
C ASP A 438 8.05 -12.99 0.00
N ILE A 439 8.85 -12.25 0.77
CA ILE A 439 8.81 -12.24 2.24
C ILE A 439 7.50 -11.63 2.72
N ILE A 440 7.07 -10.52 2.09
CA ILE A 440 5.81 -9.85 2.42
C ILE A 440 4.64 -10.76 2.04
N MET A 441 4.66 -11.35 0.85
CA MET A 441 3.60 -12.27 0.40
C MET A 441 3.51 -13.52 1.27
N ALA A 442 4.64 -14.14 1.64
CA ALA A 442 4.64 -15.26 2.56
C ALA A 442 4.08 -14.87 3.94
N SER A 443 4.40 -13.67 4.43
CA SER A 443 3.86 -13.13 5.68
C SER A 443 2.33 -12.96 5.61
N LEU A 444 1.82 -12.33 4.54
CA LEU A 444 0.38 -12.14 4.33
C LEU A 444 -0.38 -13.48 4.27
N VAL A 445 0.12 -14.45 3.51
CA VAL A 445 -0.48 -15.80 3.42
C VAL A 445 -0.42 -16.52 4.77
N THR A 446 0.69 -16.38 5.52
CA THR A 446 0.84 -17.02 6.83
C THR A 446 -0.12 -16.42 7.84
N VAL A 447 -0.19 -15.10 7.94
CA VAL A 447 -1.11 -14.39 8.85
C VAL A 447 -2.56 -14.76 8.53
N ALA A 448 -2.95 -14.71 7.25
CA ALA A 448 -4.28 -15.17 6.81
C ALA A 448 -4.56 -16.61 7.26
N THR A 449 -3.59 -17.51 7.09
CA THR A 449 -3.72 -18.92 7.50
C THR A 449 -3.86 -19.09 9.01
N VAL A 450 -3.08 -18.33 9.81
CA VAL A 450 -3.15 -18.35 11.27
C VAL A 450 -4.52 -17.87 11.76
N ILE A 451 -5.04 -16.79 11.18
CA ILE A 451 -6.36 -16.25 11.55
C ILE A 451 -7.46 -17.27 11.25
N LEU A 452 -7.47 -17.82 10.04
CA LEU A 452 -8.46 -18.80 9.62
C LEU A 452 -8.32 -20.14 10.35
N SER A 453 -7.12 -20.55 10.77
CA SER A 453 -6.93 -21.83 11.47
C SER A 453 -7.20 -21.77 12.98
N SER A 454 -7.20 -20.57 13.60
CA SER A 454 -7.26 -20.36 15.05
C SER A 454 -8.33 -21.21 15.77
N TYR A 455 -9.60 -21.08 15.37
CA TYR A 455 -10.70 -21.84 16.01
C TYR A 455 -10.93 -23.23 15.42
N ILE A 456 -10.24 -23.57 14.33
CA ILE A 456 -10.27 -24.91 13.70
C ILE A 456 -9.28 -25.85 14.40
N ILE A 457 -8.19 -25.34 15.00
CA ILE A 457 -7.19 -26.12 15.75
C ILE A 457 -7.84 -27.02 16.83
N HIS A 458 -8.93 -26.57 17.44
CA HIS A 458 -9.76 -27.36 18.36
C HIS A 458 -10.09 -28.77 17.84
N PHE A 459 -10.42 -28.91 16.55
CA PHE A 459 -10.77 -30.20 15.94
C PHE A 459 -9.58 -31.16 15.80
N ILE A 460 -8.34 -30.65 15.78
CA ILE A 460 -7.13 -31.47 15.73
C ILE A 460 -7.08 -32.40 16.96
N TYR A 461 -7.42 -31.87 18.12
CA TYR A 461 -7.40 -32.60 19.40
C TYR A 461 -8.51 -33.66 19.51
N LEU A 462 -9.63 -33.42 18.80
CA LEU A 462 -10.76 -34.34 18.70
C LEU A 462 -10.56 -35.44 17.65
N SER A 463 -9.75 -35.19 16.62
CA SER A 463 -9.55 -36.12 15.51
C SER A 463 -8.98 -37.49 15.95
N ARG A 464 -9.24 -38.56 15.20
CA ARG A 464 -8.61 -39.88 15.45
C ARG A 464 -7.18 -39.97 14.90
N GLY A 465 -6.85 -39.20 13.87
CA GLY A 465 -5.51 -39.12 13.29
C GLY A 465 -5.43 -38.05 12.22
N THR A 466 -4.25 -37.44 12.09
CA THR A 466 -3.96 -36.34 11.16
C THR A 466 -3.02 -36.74 10.02
N LYS A 467 -2.51 -37.98 10.05
CA LYS A 467 -1.47 -38.48 9.12
C LYS A 467 -1.81 -38.30 7.65
N ARG A 468 -3.05 -38.59 7.23
CA ARG A 468 -3.50 -38.45 5.83
C ARG A 468 -3.50 -36.99 5.38
N VAL A 469 -4.02 -36.09 6.22
CA VAL A 469 -4.08 -34.66 5.92
C VAL A 469 -2.66 -34.08 5.85
N LEU A 470 -1.78 -34.44 6.79
CA LEU A 470 -0.37 -34.06 6.76
C LEU A 470 0.35 -34.57 5.50
N ALA A 471 0.09 -35.82 5.09
CA ALA A 471 0.68 -36.36 3.87
C ALA A 471 0.22 -35.59 2.63
N VAL A 472 -1.09 -35.30 2.50
CA VAL A 472 -1.63 -34.53 1.37
C VAL A 472 -1.06 -33.11 1.34
N LEU A 473 -1.07 -32.39 2.46
CA LEU A 473 -0.54 -31.02 2.51
C LEU A 473 0.97 -30.98 2.26
N GLY A 474 1.72 -31.94 2.81
CA GLY A 474 3.14 -32.10 2.54
C GLY A 474 3.42 -32.38 1.06
N SER A 475 2.62 -33.25 0.42
CA SER A 475 2.73 -33.52 -1.02
C SER A 475 2.40 -32.29 -1.87
N VAL A 476 1.37 -31.52 -1.52
CA VAL A 476 1.02 -30.27 -2.21
C VAL A 476 2.15 -29.25 -2.07
N PHE A 477 2.67 -29.04 -0.86
CA PHE A 477 3.81 -28.15 -0.64
C PHE A 477 5.03 -28.58 -1.45
N MET A 478 5.43 -29.85 -1.39
CA MET A 478 6.60 -30.36 -2.11
C MET A 478 6.44 -30.23 -3.63
N LEU A 479 5.25 -30.55 -4.15
CA LEU A 479 4.94 -30.37 -5.56
C LEU A 479 5.07 -28.90 -5.95
N MET A 480 4.40 -27.99 -5.23
CA MET A 480 4.46 -26.56 -5.53
C MET A 480 5.87 -25.99 -5.40
N PHE A 481 6.63 -26.40 -4.39
CA PHE A 481 8.02 -25.98 -4.22
C PHE A 481 8.88 -26.39 -5.41
N VAL A 482 8.73 -27.63 -5.91
CA VAL A 482 9.42 -28.10 -7.12
C VAL A 482 8.98 -27.29 -8.35
N LEU A 483 7.67 -27.09 -8.55
CA LEU A 483 7.15 -26.33 -9.70
C LEU A 483 7.66 -24.87 -9.72
N VAL A 484 7.68 -24.20 -8.55
CA VAL A 484 8.24 -22.85 -8.40
C VAL A 484 9.75 -22.85 -8.64
N SER A 485 10.47 -23.83 -8.06
CA SER A 485 11.91 -24.00 -8.24
C SER A 485 12.31 -24.17 -9.71
N CYS A 486 11.53 -24.96 -10.46
CA CYS A 486 11.70 -25.16 -11.89
C CYS A 486 11.38 -23.92 -12.73
N GLY A 487 10.76 -22.88 -12.17
CA GLY A 487 10.40 -21.66 -12.88
C GLY A 487 9.14 -21.80 -13.74
N LEU A 488 8.23 -22.73 -13.41
CA LEU A 488 6.99 -22.92 -14.17
C LEU A 488 6.08 -21.68 -14.12
N PHE A 489 6.10 -20.95 -13.00
CA PHE A 489 5.28 -19.77 -12.76
C PHE A 489 6.06 -18.51 -13.11
N PHE A 490 6.04 -18.14 -14.39
CA PHE A 490 6.66 -16.90 -14.85
C PHE A 490 5.84 -15.69 -14.36
N PRO A 491 6.48 -14.65 -13.78
CA PRO A 491 5.76 -13.54 -13.15
C PRO A 491 4.94 -12.67 -14.10
N TYR A 492 5.30 -12.55 -15.38
CA TYR A 492 4.72 -11.54 -16.28
C TYR A 492 3.87 -12.13 -17.40
N SER A 493 2.94 -11.34 -17.93
CA SER A 493 2.06 -11.73 -19.02
C SER A 493 1.80 -10.57 -19.98
N ALA A 494 1.85 -10.88 -21.28
CA ALA A 494 1.42 -10.00 -22.36
C ALA A 494 0.01 -10.32 -22.87
N ASP A 495 -0.68 -11.27 -22.25
CA ASP A 495 -2.03 -11.67 -22.64
C ASP A 495 -2.96 -10.43 -22.60
N PRO A 496 -3.58 -10.05 -23.73
CA PRO A 496 -4.50 -8.93 -23.76
C PRO A 496 -5.66 -9.08 -22.77
N SER A 497 -6.12 -10.28 -22.44
CA SER A 497 -7.21 -10.49 -21.49
C SER A 497 -6.79 -10.23 -20.03
N SER A 498 -5.53 -10.52 -19.68
CA SER A 498 -5.01 -10.40 -18.32
C SER A 498 -3.52 -10.02 -18.32
N PRO A 499 -3.17 -8.79 -18.75
CA PRO A 499 -1.78 -8.37 -18.81
C PRO A 499 -1.22 -8.17 -17.40
N ARG A 500 0.04 -8.56 -17.23
CA ARG A 500 0.81 -8.48 -15.97
C ARG A 500 2.21 -7.96 -16.32
N PRO A 501 2.33 -6.66 -16.67
CA PRO A 501 3.56 -6.17 -17.26
C PRO A 501 4.68 -6.01 -16.25
N LYS A 502 5.91 -6.28 -16.71
CA LYS A 502 7.14 -5.74 -16.10
C LYS A 502 7.28 -4.28 -16.50
N ARG A 503 7.61 -3.39 -15.56
CA ARG A 503 7.71 -1.94 -15.81
C ARG A 503 9.17 -1.51 -15.89
N VAL A 504 9.50 -0.74 -16.93
CA VAL A 504 10.86 -0.22 -17.17
C VAL A 504 10.75 1.22 -17.67
N PHE A 505 11.63 2.09 -17.20
CA PHE A 505 11.85 3.40 -17.81
C PHE A 505 13.05 3.39 -18.74
N VAL A 506 12.93 4.00 -19.92
CA VAL A 506 14.01 4.13 -20.90
C VAL A 506 14.11 5.57 -21.35
N GLN A 507 15.16 6.25 -20.92
CA GLN A 507 15.44 7.64 -21.29
C GLN A 507 16.55 7.66 -22.33
N HIS A 508 16.29 8.28 -23.49
CA HIS A 508 17.37 8.63 -24.41
C HIS A 508 17.89 10.01 -24.03
N ILE A 509 19.09 10.05 -23.45
CA ILE A 509 19.63 11.24 -22.83
C ILE A 509 20.92 11.71 -23.48
N THR A 510 21.01 13.02 -23.71
CA THR A 510 22.26 13.72 -24.01
C THR A 510 22.67 14.55 -22.80
N ARG A 511 23.91 14.37 -22.33
CA ARG A 511 24.49 15.06 -21.18
C ARG A 511 25.60 15.98 -21.64
N SER A 512 25.56 17.23 -21.20
CA SER A 512 26.53 18.27 -21.51
C SER A 512 27.12 18.82 -20.22
N PHE A 513 28.45 18.84 -20.14
CA PHE A 513 29.21 19.31 -18.99
C PHE A 513 29.92 20.60 -19.39
N HIS A 514 29.68 21.68 -18.66
CA HIS A 514 30.17 23.02 -18.97
C HIS A 514 31.24 23.47 -17.96
N THR A 515 32.25 24.18 -18.45
CA THR A 515 33.32 24.78 -17.63
C THR A 515 32.84 26.02 -16.86
N LEU A 516 33.72 26.58 -16.01
CA LEU A 516 33.54 27.86 -15.31
C LEU A 516 33.14 29.04 -16.23
N ASN A 517 33.55 29.00 -17.50
CA ASN A 517 33.25 30.05 -18.49
C ASN A 517 31.95 29.75 -19.28
N GLY A 518 31.24 28.68 -18.94
CA GLY A 518 30.05 28.20 -19.65
C GLY A 518 30.34 27.43 -20.94
N SER A 519 31.61 27.30 -21.34
CA SER A 519 31.99 26.54 -22.55
C SER A 519 31.80 25.04 -22.33
N LEU A 520 31.38 24.32 -23.37
CA LEU A 520 31.25 22.86 -23.32
C LEU A 520 32.63 22.22 -23.06
N GLN A 521 32.75 21.47 -21.96
CA GLN A 521 33.95 20.71 -21.57
C GLN A 521 33.92 19.30 -22.17
N SER A 522 32.79 18.63 -22.02
CA SER A 522 32.54 17.28 -22.53
C SER A 522 31.05 17.06 -22.73
N SER A 523 30.70 16.11 -23.58
CA SER A 523 29.33 15.62 -23.73
C SER A 523 29.33 14.12 -23.99
N ASP A 524 28.25 13.48 -23.59
CA ASP A 524 27.96 12.11 -23.96
C ASP A 524 26.45 11.90 -24.21
N SER A 525 26.10 10.79 -24.85
CA SER A 525 24.71 10.43 -25.13
C SER A 525 24.51 8.93 -25.01
N GLY A 526 23.32 8.54 -24.55
CA GLY A 526 23.01 7.15 -24.24
C GLY A 526 21.57 6.88 -23.86
N LEU A 527 21.25 5.59 -23.78
CA LEU A 527 20.00 5.09 -23.23
C LEU A 527 20.22 4.77 -21.75
N CYS A 528 19.58 5.55 -20.88
CA CYS A 528 19.49 5.27 -19.45
C CYS A 528 18.25 4.41 -19.18
N ILE A 529 18.46 3.20 -18.69
CA ILE A 529 17.41 2.22 -18.45
C ILE A 529 17.25 2.04 -16.95
N ASN A 530 16.01 2.12 -16.46
CA ASN A 530 15.69 1.97 -15.05
C ASN A 530 14.61 0.91 -14.86
N ASP A 531 14.90 -0.04 -13.99
CA ASP A 531 13.92 -1.05 -13.59
C ASP A 531 13.05 -0.54 -12.43
N LEU A 532 11.77 -0.95 -12.41
CA LEU A 532 10.77 -0.54 -11.43
C LEU A 532 10.21 -1.68 -10.58
N ASP A 533 10.75 -2.89 -10.67
CA ASP A 533 10.30 -4.00 -9.83
C ASP A 533 11.46 -4.71 -9.13
N TYR A 534 11.15 -5.71 -8.32
CA TYR A 534 12.17 -6.39 -7.53
C TYR A 534 13.13 -7.26 -8.37
N THR A 535 12.69 -7.77 -9.52
CA THR A 535 13.47 -8.75 -10.30
C THR A 535 14.62 -8.12 -11.09
N GLY A 536 14.67 -6.79 -11.19
CA GLY A 536 15.69 -6.11 -11.97
C GLY A 536 15.65 -6.54 -13.44
N MET A 537 16.81 -6.54 -14.09
CA MET A 537 16.92 -6.90 -15.51
C MET A 537 17.04 -8.41 -15.77
N GLN A 538 16.89 -9.28 -14.76
CA GLN A 538 17.17 -10.72 -14.89
C GLN A 538 16.37 -11.42 -16.00
N HIS A 539 15.14 -10.97 -16.22
CA HIS A 539 14.24 -11.53 -17.24
C HIS A 539 14.37 -10.81 -18.59
N ILE A 540 15.05 -9.66 -18.65
CA ILE A 540 15.21 -8.85 -19.87
C ILE A 540 16.56 -9.13 -20.54
N THR A 541 17.63 -9.31 -19.77
CA THR A 541 19.00 -9.49 -20.31
C THR A 541 19.15 -10.70 -21.25
N PRO A 542 18.40 -11.82 -21.13
CA PRO A 542 18.43 -12.87 -22.16
C PRO A 542 17.90 -12.42 -23.52
N HIS A 543 17.04 -11.40 -23.58
CA HIS A 543 16.48 -10.83 -24.81
C HIS A 543 17.28 -9.63 -25.32
N ILE A 544 17.92 -8.88 -24.40
CA ILE A 544 18.76 -7.72 -24.71
C ILE A 544 20.10 -7.86 -23.97
N PRO A 545 21.03 -8.71 -24.47
CA PRO A 545 22.28 -9.03 -23.77
C PRO A 545 23.18 -7.82 -23.52
N GLN A 546 23.11 -6.79 -24.36
CA GLN A 546 23.90 -5.56 -24.24
C GLN A 546 23.70 -4.84 -22.90
N ILE A 547 22.56 -5.05 -22.23
CA ILE A 547 22.32 -4.50 -20.89
C ILE A 547 23.36 -5.03 -19.88
N ASN A 548 23.88 -6.26 -20.05
CA ASN A 548 24.96 -6.77 -19.20
C ASN A 548 26.28 -6.03 -19.40
N ASP A 549 26.51 -5.50 -20.61
CA ASP A 549 27.72 -4.74 -20.97
C ASP A 549 27.60 -3.25 -20.61
N SER A 550 26.45 -2.85 -20.04
CA SER A 550 26.20 -1.46 -19.69
C SER A 550 26.92 -1.05 -18.41
N ILE A 551 27.22 0.24 -18.32
CA ILE A 551 27.87 0.81 -17.14
C ILE A 551 26.80 0.93 -16.05
N SER A 552 26.95 0.14 -14.99
CA SER A 552 26.18 0.33 -13.76
C SER A 552 26.62 1.65 -13.13
N THR A 553 25.77 2.66 -13.20
CA THR A 553 26.04 3.97 -12.59
C THR A 553 25.44 4.01 -11.19
N HIS A 554 26.24 4.35 -10.17
CA HIS A 554 25.73 4.57 -8.83
C HIS A 554 25.10 5.97 -8.73
N CYS A 555 24.07 6.12 -7.86
CA CYS A 555 23.27 7.35 -7.71
C CYS A 555 24.07 8.64 -7.53
N GLN A 556 25.27 8.56 -6.94
CA GLN A 556 26.09 9.73 -6.63
C GLN A 556 26.98 10.17 -7.79
N ASP A 557 27.16 9.34 -8.82
CA ASP A 557 28.23 9.60 -9.76
C ASP A 557 27.85 10.77 -10.68
N TRP A 558 26.76 10.74 -11.48
CA TRP A 558 26.40 11.87 -12.38
C TRP A 558 24.95 11.82 -12.91
N LEU A 559 23.92 11.80 -12.04
CA LEU A 559 22.58 11.34 -12.48
C LEU A 559 21.47 12.41 -12.61
N PRO A 560 21.02 12.67 -13.85
CA PRO A 560 19.70 13.22 -14.15
C PRO A 560 18.61 12.17 -13.91
N TYR A 561 17.79 12.31 -12.87
CA TYR A 561 16.68 11.39 -12.60
C TYR A 561 15.32 12.05 -12.80
N TYR A 562 14.39 11.24 -13.30
CA TYR A 562 12.97 11.38 -13.08
C TYR A 562 12.58 10.28 -12.07
N GLY A 563 12.57 10.59 -10.77
CA GLY A 563 12.20 9.64 -9.70
C GLY A 563 13.35 8.94 -8.95
N TYR A 564 13.00 7.89 -8.17
CA TYR A 564 13.75 7.36 -7.02
C TYR A 564 14.51 6.03 -7.25
N THR A 565 15.11 5.76 -8.42
CA THR A 565 15.70 4.42 -8.68
C THR A 565 17.19 4.31 -8.34
N ARG A 566 17.59 3.30 -7.55
CA ARG A 566 18.96 3.08 -7.04
C ARG A 566 19.96 2.36 -7.97
N LYS A 567 19.50 1.79 -9.09
CA LYS A 567 20.32 1.11 -10.10
C LYS A 567 19.80 1.44 -11.49
N SER A 568 20.71 1.92 -12.33
CA SER A 568 20.48 2.35 -13.70
C SER A 568 21.53 1.76 -14.63
N TRP A 569 21.13 1.40 -15.84
CA TRP A 569 22.00 0.85 -16.87
C TRP A 569 22.16 1.88 -17.99
N TYR A 570 23.40 2.19 -18.35
CA TYR A 570 23.71 3.18 -19.39
C TYR A 570 24.31 2.51 -20.63
N LEU A 571 23.62 2.64 -21.77
CA LEU A 571 24.08 2.16 -23.07
C LEU A 571 24.42 3.36 -23.98
N PRO A 572 25.67 3.50 -24.47
CA PRO A 572 26.02 4.56 -25.41
C PRO A 572 25.11 4.57 -26.65
N ALA A 573 24.68 5.75 -27.06
CA ALA A 573 23.79 5.97 -28.20
C ALA A 573 24.12 7.31 -28.88
N PRO A 574 23.70 7.53 -30.15
CA PRO A 574 23.87 8.83 -30.81
C PRO A 574 23.24 9.99 -30.03
N GLU A 575 23.71 11.20 -30.27
CA GLU A 575 23.17 12.41 -29.63
C GLU A 575 21.71 12.69 -30.04
N VAL A 576 20.93 13.25 -29.11
CA VAL A 576 19.57 13.73 -29.35
C VAL A 576 19.47 15.23 -29.09
N SER A 577 18.86 15.95 -30.04
CA SER A 577 18.66 17.38 -29.96
C SER A 577 17.18 17.71 -30.19
N PRO A 578 16.40 17.90 -29.11
CA PRO A 578 15.00 18.35 -29.17
C PRO A 578 14.86 19.66 -29.94
N LYS A 579 13.70 19.89 -30.59
CA LYS A 579 13.43 21.12 -31.35
C LYS A 579 13.33 22.34 -30.46
N ALA A 580 12.79 22.17 -29.25
CA ALA A 580 12.76 23.19 -28.21
C ALA A 580 13.79 22.85 -27.12
N PRO A 581 15.08 23.18 -27.30
CA PRO A 581 16.14 22.79 -26.37
C PRO A 581 15.98 23.48 -25.00
N LEU A 582 16.64 22.88 -24.01
CA LEU A 582 16.84 23.51 -22.71
C LEU A 582 17.84 24.68 -22.87
N GLU A 583 17.41 25.87 -22.49
CA GLU A 583 18.23 27.08 -22.47
C GLU A 583 18.47 27.48 -21.01
N VAL A 584 19.74 27.56 -20.60
CA VAL A 584 20.16 28.01 -19.27
C VAL A 584 21.07 29.21 -19.43
N GLN A 585 20.72 30.32 -18.79
CA GLN A 585 21.47 31.56 -18.85
C GLN A 585 21.80 32.07 -17.45
N LEU A 586 23.08 32.34 -17.19
CA LEU A 586 23.53 33.08 -16.00
C LEU A 586 23.35 34.58 -16.27
N LEU A 587 22.41 35.22 -15.57
CA LEU A 587 22.09 36.64 -15.74
C LEU A 587 23.07 37.55 -15.00
N SER A 588 23.51 37.14 -13.81
CA SER A 588 24.40 37.95 -12.97
C SER A 588 25.20 37.09 -12.01
N ARG A 589 26.46 37.46 -11.77
CA ARG A 589 27.32 36.94 -10.69
C ARG A 589 27.88 38.13 -9.92
N GLN A 590 27.58 38.24 -8.63
CA GLN A 590 27.98 39.38 -7.80
C GLN A 590 28.46 38.89 -6.43
N GLU A 591 29.58 39.44 -5.96
CA GLU A 591 30.03 39.26 -4.58
C GLU A 591 29.25 40.25 -3.70
N THR A 592 28.65 39.76 -2.62
CA THR A 592 27.88 40.58 -1.69
C THR A 592 28.82 41.24 -0.67
N GLN A 593 28.29 42.23 0.06
CA GLN A 593 29.04 42.90 1.13
C GLN A 593 29.45 41.97 2.27
N TRP A 594 28.83 40.78 2.38
CA TRP A 594 29.11 39.78 3.40
C TRP A 594 30.09 38.70 2.93
N GLY A 595 30.66 38.82 1.73
CA GLY A 595 31.61 37.86 1.17
C GLY A 595 30.98 36.58 0.60
N THR A 596 29.66 36.58 0.38
CA THR A 596 28.95 35.52 -0.36
C THR A 596 28.92 35.84 -1.85
N VAL A 597 28.74 34.83 -2.69
CA VAL A 597 28.59 35.00 -4.14
C VAL A 597 27.14 34.69 -4.53
N LYS A 598 26.43 35.71 -5.02
CA LYS A 598 25.05 35.59 -5.51
C LYS A 598 25.04 35.43 -7.03
N MET A 599 24.36 34.40 -7.50
CA MET A 599 24.18 34.07 -8.91
C MET A 599 22.70 34.01 -9.26
N SER A 600 22.30 34.61 -10.38
CA SER A 600 20.91 34.63 -10.86
C SER A 600 20.81 33.96 -12.21
N PHE A 601 19.79 33.14 -12.40
CA PHE A 601 19.61 32.28 -13.57
C PHE A 601 18.26 32.53 -14.25
N GLU A 602 18.24 32.33 -15.56
CA GLU A 602 17.04 32.19 -16.38
C GLU A 602 17.09 30.85 -17.10
N VAL A 603 16.02 30.08 -17.00
CA VAL A 603 15.89 28.74 -17.55
C VAL A 603 14.61 28.64 -18.37
N LYS A 604 14.73 28.12 -19.58
CA LYS A 604 13.61 27.85 -20.48
C LYS A 604 13.74 26.44 -21.03
N GLY A 605 12.67 25.66 -21.00
CA GLY A 605 12.70 24.27 -21.43
C GLY A 605 11.30 23.66 -21.54
N PRO A 606 11.21 22.32 -21.59
CA PRO A 606 9.92 21.61 -21.64
C PRO A 606 9.19 21.66 -20.30
N SER A 607 7.93 21.18 -20.32
CA SER A 607 7.03 21.18 -19.16
C SER A 607 7.54 20.47 -17.92
N HIS A 608 8.53 19.58 -18.04
CA HIS A 608 9.08 18.80 -16.94
C HIS A 608 10.58 19.01 -16.86
N MET A 609 11.05 19.63 -15.77
CA MET A 609 12.47 19.86 -15.52
C MET A 609 12.85 19.51 -14.08
N SER A 610 14.09 19.07 -13.90
CA SER A 610 14.68 18.77 -12.59
C SER A 610 15.93 19.61 -12.41
N LEU A 611 16.03 20.32 -11.29
CA LEU A 611 17.19 21.11 -10.90
C LEU A 611 17.89 20.45 -9.72
N TYR A 612 19.21 20.31 -9.83
CA TYR A 612 20.10 19.79 -8.81
C TYR A 612 21.18 20.82 -8.50
N LEU A 613 21.46 20.99 -7.20
CA LEU A 613 22.51 21.87 -6.72
C LEU A 613 23.51 21.10 -5.87
N HIS A 614 24.79 21.24 -6.16
CA HIS A 614 25.84 20.59 -5.39
C HIS A 614 26.96 21.58 -5.05
N PRO A 615 26.93 22.18 -3.84
CA PRO A 615 28.05 22.98 -3.35
C PRO A 615 29.30 22.11 -3.20
N HIS A 616 30.45 22.60 -3.67
CA HIS A 616 31.71 21.86 -3.61
C HIS A 616 32.35 21.89 -2.21
N ALA A 617 33.35 21.05 -1.99
CA ALA A 617 34.09 21.03 -0.73
C ALA A 617 34.68 22.41 -0.42
N GLY A 618 34.31 22.99 0.72
CA GLY A 618 34.72 24.36 1.06
C GLY A 618 33.74 25.44 0.61
N ALA A 619 32.58 25.10 0.06
CA ALA A 619 31.49 26.03 -0.20
C ALA A 619 30.21 25.54 0.48
N SER A 620 29.37 26.45 0.96
CA SER A 620 28.05 26.11 1.50
C SER A 620 26.95 26.98 0.88
N LEU A 621 25.79 26.38 0.64
CA LEU A 621 24.59 27.11 0.25
C LEU A 621 24.13 27.97 1.43
N SER A 622 24.19 29.29 1.29
CA SER A 622 23.76 30.23 2.33
C SER A 622 22.27 30.51 2.22
N SER A 623 21.80 30.86 1.02
CA SER A 623 20.40 31.11 0.74
C SER A 623 20.13 30.98 -0.77
N TRP A 624 18.88 30.85 -1.18
CA TRP A 624 18.48 30.77 -2.59
C TRP A 624 16.97 30.99 -2.72
N SER A 625 16.43 30.92 -3.94
CA SER A 625 15.00 31.14 -4.21
C SER A 625 14.05 30.08 -3.65
N PHE A 626 14.57 28.93 -3.19
CA PHE A 626 13.78 27.79 -2.74
C PHE A 626 14.07 27.44 -1.26
N ASN A 627 13.40 26.41 -0.73
CA ASN A 627 13.58 25.93 0.65
C ASN A 627 14.85 25.08 0.81
N ASP A 628 15.08 24.47 1.98
CA ASP A 628 16.34 23.81 2.40
C ASP A 628 16.80 22.56 1.61
N TRP A 629 16.25 22.28 0.42
CA TRP A 629 16.50 21.05 -0.34
C TRP A 629 17.27 21.31 -1.62
N ASN A 630 18.42 20.68 -1.82
CA ASN A 630 19.27 20.87 -3.02
C ASN A 630 18.70 20.28 -4.34
N PHE A 631 17.40 20.01 -4.40
CA PHE A 631 16.70 19.43 -5.54
C PHE A 631 15.33 20.10 -5.72
N VAL A 632 14.98 20.43 -6.97
CA VAL A 632 13.66 20.96 -7.34
C VAL A 632 13.14 20.19 -8.53
N PHE A 633 11.92 19.67 -8.43
CA PHE A 633 11.16 19.18 -9.57
C PHE A 633 10.20 20.30 -10.01
N TYR A 634 10.30 20.71 -11.26
CA TYR A 634 9.55 21.82 -11.83
C TYR A 634 8.65 21.32 -12.95
N THR A 635 7.34 21.43 -12.74
CA THR A 635 6.32 21.12 -13.74
C THR A 635 5.56 22.39 -14.13
N HIS A 636 5.26 22.57 -15.42
CA HIS A 636 4.49 23.70 -15.89
C HIS A 636 3.56 23.39 -17.07
N GLY A 637 2.52 24.22 -17.24
CA GLY A 637 1.59 24.16 -18.39
C GLY A 637 2.15 24.77 -19.68
N LEU A 638 1.34 24.87 -20.73
CA LEU A 638 1.78 25.28 -22.07
C LEU A 638 2.36 26.71 -22.15
N ASP A 639 1.82 27.66 -21.38
CA ASP A 639 2.18 29.08 -21.43
C ASP A 639 2.95 29.54 -20.18
N ALA A 640 4.00 28.81 -19.81
CA ALA A 640 4.80 29.18 -18.64
C ALA A 640 5.81 30.30 -18.94
N PRO A 641 5.98 31.27 -18.02
CA PRO A 641 7.06 32.24 -18.13
C PRO A 641 8.42 31.55 -17.98
N VAL A 642 9.47 32.25 -18.42
CA VAL A 642 10.86 31.84 -18.18
C VAL A 642 11.09 31.64 -16.68
N TRP A 643 11.68 30.50 -16.32
CA TRP A 643 11.93 30.16 -14.93
C TRP A 643 13.15 30.91 -14.42
N ARG A 644 12.94 31.85 -13.49
CA ARG A 644 14.00 32.67 -12.90
C ARG A 644 14.19 32.32 -11.44
N PHE A 645 15.45 32.09 -11.05
CA PHE A 645 15.83 31.85 -9.66
C PHE A 645 17.24 32.37 -9.39
N TRP A 646 17.63 32.43 -8.12
CA TRP A 646 18.95 32.85 -7.69
C TRP A 646 19.46 31.93 -6.58
N ILE A 647 20.78 31.79 -6.47
CA ILE A 647 21.49 31.07 -5.41
C ILE A 647 22.55 31.98 -4.80
N GLU A 648 22.86 31.76 -3.53
CA GLU A 648 23.89 32.47 -2.78
C GLU A 648 24.78 31.46 -2.06
N ILE A 649 26.05 31.44 -2.45
CA ILE A 649 27.06 30.50 -1.94
C ILE A 649 28.04 31.25 -1.04
N LEU A 650 28.34 30.68 0.12
CA LEU A 650 29.38 31.12 1.02
C LEU A 650 30.68 30.35 0.72
N PRO A 651 31.72 30.99 0.18
CA PRO A 651 33.05 30.38 0.08
C PRO A 651 33.73 30.32 1.46
N LEU A 652 34.24 29.15 1.87
CA LEU A 652 35.12 29.06 3.04
C LEU A 652 36.51 29.57 2.67
N LYS A 653 37.07 30.44 3.51
CA LYS A 653 38.43 31.01 3.39
C LYS A 653 39.57 29.99 3.57
N SER A 654 39.35 28.69 3.38
CA SER A 654 40.41 27.70 3.56
C SER A 654 41.37 27.74 2.37
N SER A 655 42.67 27.88 2.65
CA SER A 655 43.75 28.04 1.68
C SER A 655 44.07 26.78 0.85
N ASN A 656 43.21 25.76 0.86
CA ASN A 656 43.47 24.44 0.31
C ASN A 656 42.57 24.04 -0.87
N VAL A 657 41.66 24.90 -1.32
CA VAL A 657 40.79 24.63 -2.48
C VAL A 657 41.42 25.23 -3.73
N SER A 658 41.59 24.42 -4.78
CA SER A 658 42.12 24.90 -6.06
C SER A 658 41.15 25.92 -6.69
N PRO A 659 41.63 27.04 -7.26
CA PRO A 659 40.78 27.99 -7.99
C PRO A 659 40.01 27.32 -9.16
N ASP A 660 40.48 26.16 -9.62
CA ASP A 660 39.93 25.44 -10.77
C ASP A 660 38.71 24.55 -10.43
N GLU A 661 38.42 24.28 -9.15
CA GLU A 661 37.30 23.39 -8.77
C GLU A 661 35.92 24.06 -8.83
N GLY A 662 35.84 25.39 -8.86
CA GLY A 662 34.56 26.11 -8.77
C GLY A 662 33.89 25.99 -7.39
N LEU A 663 32.92 26.86 -7.13
CA LEU A 663 32.17 26.95 -5.87
C LEU A 663 30.99 25.97 -5.83
N VAL A 664 30.32 25.76 -6.96
CA VAL A 664 29.07 24.99 -7.02
C VAL A 664 28.86 24.37 -8.40
N SER A 665 28.30 23.17 -8.41
CA SER A 665 27.73 22.54 -9.61
C SER A 665 26.21 22.74 -9.64
N LEU A 666 25.70 23.27 -10.74
CA LEU A 666 24.28 23.44 -11.05
C LEU A 666 23.93 22.50 -12.20
N ALA A 667 23.02 21.55 -11.98
CA ALA A 667 22.60 20.60 -12.98
C ALA A 667 21.11 20.74 -13.28
N ILE A 668 20.74 20.87 -14.55
CA ILE A 668 19.35 20.95 -14.98
C ILE A 668 19.08 19.85 -15.99
N THR A 669 18.04 19.06 -15.73
CA THR A 669 17.53 18.04 -16.63
C THR A 669 16.20 18.49 -17.20
N ALA A 670 16.05 18.41 -18.50
CA ALA A 670 14.80 18.62 -19.20
C ALA A 670 14.26 17.27 -19.70
N HIS A 671 12.98 16.99 -19.44
CA HIS A 671 12.31 15.75 -19.81
C HIS A 671 11.22 16.04 -20.84
N TYR A 672 11.37 15.46 -22.03
CA TYR A 672 10.45 15.65 -23.16
C TYR A 672 9.44 14.49 -23.19
N LEU A 673 8.42 14.54 -22.32
CA LEU A 673 7.48 13.43 -22.12
C LEU A 673 6.45 13.27 -23.25
N SER A 674 6.23 14.31 -24.05
CA SER A 674 5.16 14.35 -25.07
C SER A 674 5.62 14.99 -26.38
N GLY A 675 4.88 14.72 -27.46
CA GLY A 675 5.14 15.31 -28.78
C GLY A 675 6.30 14.66 -29.53
N SER A 676 6.75 15.30 -30.62
CA SER A 676 7.86 14.78 -31.44
C SER A 676 9.19 14.75 -30.71
N ASP A 677 9.37 15.68 -29.77
CA ASP A 677 10.64 15.89 -29.06
C ASP A 677 10.91 14.82 -27.99
N GLY A 678 9.89 14.02 -27.64
CA GLY A 678 10.04 12.86 -26.76
C GLY A 678 10.45 11.56 -27.47
N ARG A 679 10.71 11.61 -28.78
CA ARG A 679 10.94 10.41 -29.62
C ARG A 679 12.19 10.52 -30.47
N SER A 680 12.87 9.40 -30.65
CA SER A 680 14.00 9.26 -31.60
C SER A 680 14.00 7.85 -32.19
N GLU A 681 14.55 7.71 -33.40
CA GLU A 681 14.63 6.41 -34.08
C GLU A 681 15.44 5.39 -33.27
N THR A 682 16.55 5.82 -32.64
CA THR A 682 17.35 4.97 -31.74
C THR A 682 16.53 4.46 -30.56
N LEU A 683 15.75 5.34 -29.91
CA LEU A 683 14.91 4.95 -28.79
C LEU A 683 13.82 3.98 -29.24
N GLU A 684 13.08 4.30 -30.30
CA GLU A 684 12.01 3.44 -30.81
C GLU A 684 12.50 2.08 -31.29
N SER A 685 13.65 2.03 -31.97
CA SER A 685 14.26 0.77 -32.40
C SER A 685 14.73 -0.07 -31.20
N PHE A 686 15.25 0.56 -30.14
CA PHE A 686 15.60 -0.14 -28.91
C PHE A 686 14.37 -0.69 -28.19
N LEU A 687 13.30 0.09 -28.07
CA LEU A 687 12.06 -0.30 -27.39
C LEU A 687 11.40 -1.53 -28.03
N LYS A 688 11.48 -1.67 -29.35
CA LYS A 688 10.96 -2.85 -30.09
C LYS A 688 11.64 -4.17 -29.72
N ARG A 689 12.80 -4.12 -29.05
CA ARG A 689 13.56 -5.31 -28.64
C ARG A 689 13.08 -5.89 -27.31
N PHE A 690 12.33 -5.13 -26.52
CA PHE A 690 11.76 -5.64 -25.28
C PHE A 690 10.69 -6.70 -25.57
N PRO A 691 10.61 -7.76 -24.73
CA PRO A 691 9.51 -8.70 -24.80
C PRO A 691 8.13 -8.04 -24.63
N ALA A 692 7.10 -8.62 -25.24
CA ALA A 692 5.74 -8.05 -25.22
C ALA A 692 5.13 -7.87 -23.81
N TRP A 693 5.61 -8.64 -22.83
CA TRP A 693 5.19 -8.56 -21.43
C TRP A 693 5.89 -7.43 -20.66
N VAL A 694 6.76 -6.66 -21.31
CA VAL A 694 7.35 -5.44 -20.76
C VAL A 694 6.54 -4.22 -21.20
N PHE A 695 6.21 -3.36 -20.23
CA PHE A 695 5.80 -1.99 -20.47
C PHE A 695 7.00 -1.07 -20.26
N SER A 696 7.51 -0.53 -21.36
CA SER A 696 8.59 0.44 -21.37
C SER A 696 8.01 1.84 -21.51
N SER A 697 7.99 2.59 -20.41
CA SER A 697 7.74 4.04 -20.46
C SER A 697 9.06 4.74 -20.81
N SER A 698 9.01 5.68 -21.74
CA SER A 698 10.19 6.15 -22.45
C SER A 698 10.03 7.55 -23.01
N TRP A 699 11.11 8.32 -22.96
CA TRP A 699 11.16 9.70 -23.42
C TRP A 699 12.60 10.15 -23.71
N ILE A 700 12.74 11.32 -24.31
CA ILE A 700 14.04 11.99 -24.47
C ILE A 700 14.31 12.90 -23.27
N SER A 701 15.57 13.00 -22.88
CA SER A 701 16.02 13.99 -21.89
C SER A 701 17.29 14.71 -22.35
N THR A 702 17.47 15.95 -21.90
CA THR A 702 18.73 16.68 -22.03
C THR A 702 19.20 17.10 -20.64
N TYR A 703 20.48 16.94 -20.35
CA TYR A 703 21.07 17.28 -19.06
C TYR A 703 22.23 18.24 -19.26
N HIS A 704 22.20 19.36 -18.54
CA HIS A 704 23.27 20.35 -18.57
C HIS A 704 23.80 20.57 -17.17
N MET A 705 25.10 20.34 -16.98
CA MET A 705 25.79 20.61 -15.73
C MET A 705 26.75 21.78 -15.92
N TYR A 706 26.63 22.78 -15.07
CA TYR A 706 27.48 23.96 -15.06
C TYR A 706 28.24 24.04 -13.74
N THR A 707 29.56 24.21 -13.82
CA THR A 707 30.39 24.53 -12.65
C THR A 707 30.62 26.04 -12.61
N TYR A 708 30.42 26.69 -11.46
CA TYR A 708 30.53 28.16 -11.30
C TYR A 708 31.51 28.62 -10.25
#